data_AF-A0AAV2EWV0-F1
#
_entry.id   AF-A0AAV2EWV0-F1
#
_cell.length_a   1.000
_cell.length_b   1.000
_cell.length_c   1.000
_cell.angle_alpha   90.00
_cell.angle_beta   90.00
_cell.angle_gamma   90.00
#
_symmetry.space_group_name_H-M   'P 1'
#
loop_
_entity.id
_entity.type
_entity.pdbx_description
1 polymer ?
#
loop_
_entity_poly.entity_id
_entity_poly.type
_entity_poly.pdbx_seq_one_letter_code
_entity_poly.pdbx_strand_id
1 'polypeptide(L)'
;MPPPMELKEFSFPAGSVPLAVIAAARVSGFSLPAESGKPASTPTFVFSNGLELHGTNVLIRYIGRVPSSMPNFYGQGPYESSKVDEWLEYAPILSSGSEFENACKFVDSYLSKRTVLVGEFFTIADMVVWSGLAATGPRWESLRKSKKYQNLVRWFNSISAEYGVLDEVTSAYVGKKGSGKPVAVKPKDQQAAVNGGDIMEKGKGSSSRPSAEVDLPEAEIGKVKLRFAPEPSGFLHIGHSKAALLNQYFAQRYNGVLIIRFDDTNPSKESSEFVDNLLKDIQTLGIKYEKVTHTSDYFPVLMEMAEKLIREGKAYVDDTPREQMQKERGEGIESKCRSHSVEENMELWKEMIEASERGQQCCLRGKLDMQDPNKSLRDPVYYRCNPVPHHRIGSRYKLYPTYDFACPFVDAEEGITHALRSSEYHDRNSQYHRIQQDMGLRKVHIFEFSRLNMVYTLLSKRNLRWFVENGKVDGWDDPRFPTVQGIVRRGLKIEALVQFILEQGASKNLNLMEWDKLWTINKKIVDPVCPRHTAVIEDKCVLLTLRDGPDAAFVRIIARHKKYEGAGEKATTYTKSIWIDQADAQSISVNEEVTLMDWGNAIVQEIVKDDDGTVKELFGVLHLEGSVKTTKLKLTWLPKINELVKVSMVEYDHLITKKKLEEDESFMDVLNPCTKKETAALGDSNIRNLKHGEILQLERKGYYICDAPFVRPSKPVVLIGIPDGRGR
;
A
#
# COMPACT_ATOMS: atom_id res chain seq x y z
N MET A 1 1.39 -38.30 21.09
CA MET A 1 1.86 -39.05 19.91
C MET A 1 2.77 -40.16 20.38
N PRO A 2 2.75 -41.35 19.77
CA PRO A 2 3.80 -42.35 20.02
C PRO A 2 5.17 -41.75 19.67
N PRO A 3 6.25 -42.17 20.36
CA PRO A 3 7.59 -41.69 20.06
C PRO A 3 7.96 -42.01 18.59
N PRO A 4 8.73 -41.15 17.91
CA PRO A 4 9.16 -41.43 16.54
C PRO A 4 9.94 -42.74 16.48
N MET A 5 9.69 -43.55 15.46
CA MET A 5 10.41 -44.80 15.24
C MET A 5 11.88 -44.50 14.93
N GLU A 6 12.79 -45.23 15.58
CA GLU A 6 14.23 -45.06 15.41
C GLU A 6 14.66 -45.54 14.01
N LEU A 7 15.31 -44.64 13.25
CA LEU A 7 15.81 -44.93 11.91
C LEU A 7 17.13 -45.71 12.01
N LYS A 8 17.15 -46.92 11.45
CA LYS A 8 18.29 -47.84 11.53
C LYS A 8 19.23 -47.72 10.33
N GLU A 9 18.67 -47.61 9.12
CA GLU A 9 19.45 -47.60 7.87
C GLU A 9 18.87 -46.58 6.89
N PHE A 10 19.76 -45.85 6.20
CA PHE A 10 19.42 -45.00 5.06
C PHE A 10 20.27 -45.42 3.87
N SER A 11 19.61 -45.74 2.75
CA SER A 11 20.24 -46.18 1.51
C SER A 11 19.64 -45.47 0.31
N PHE A 12 20.42 -45.23 -0.75
CA PHE A 12 19.95 -44.65 -2.01
C PHE A 12 20.87 -45.04 -3.18
N PRO A 13 20.40 -44.94 -4.43
CA PRO A 13 21.22 -45.30 -5.60
C PRO A 13 22.43 -44.37 -5.77
N ALA A 14 23.61 -44.92 -6.05
CA ALA A 14 24.86 -44.15 -6.20
C ALA A 14 24.81 -43.03 -7.26
N GLY A 15 23.92 -43.14 -8.26
CA GLY A 15 23.72 -42.14 -9.31
C GLY A 15 22.56 -41.15 -9.07
N SER A 16 21.83 -41.28 -7.96
CA SER A 16 20.64 -40.47 -7.67
C SER A 16 20.60 -40.10 -6.19
N VAL A 17 21.43 -39.12 -5.83
CA VAL A 17 21.48 -38.61 -4.45
C VAL A 17 20.17 -37.87 -4.12
N PRO A 18 19.44 -38.28 -3.06
CA PRO A 18 18.21 -37.62 -2.64
C PRO A 18 18.53 -36.33 -1.88
N LEU A 19 19.02 -35.31 -2.59
CA LEU A 19 19.52 -34.05 -2.03
C LEU A 19 18.49 -33.38 -1.10
N ALA A 20 17.20 -33.43 -1.45
CA ALA A 20 16.11 -32.90 -0.64
C ALA A 20 16.02 -33.55 0.75
N VAL A 21 16.21 -34.88 0.84
CA VAL A 21 16.12 -35.66 2.08
C VAL A 21 17.30 -35.34 2.99
N ILE A 22 18.50 -35.31 2.40
CA ILE A 22 19.73 -34.99 3.14
C ILE A 22 19.70 -33.54 3.65
N ALA A 23 19.31 -32.60 2.79
CA ALA A 23 19.17 -31.19 3.16
C ALA A 23 18.13 -30.97 4.25
N ALA A 24 16.92 -31.54 4.10
CA ALA A 24 15.85 -31.41 5.09
C ALA A 24 16.25 -32.02 6.44
N ALA A 25 16.96 -33.15 6.44
CA ALA A 25 17.44 -33.77 7.67
C ALA A 25 18.46 -32.88 8.39
N ARG A 26 19.43 -32.31 7.65
CA ARG A 26 20.42 -31.38 8.21
C ARG A 26 19.79 -30.11 8.78
N VAL A 27 18.83 -29.53 8.08
CA VAL A 27 18.14 -28.31 8.51
C VAL A 27 17.24 -28.55 9.74
N SER A 28 16.54 -29.68 9.79
CA SER A 28 15.64 -30.03 10.90
C SER A 28 16.34 -30.67 12.10
N GLY A 29 17.65 -30.94 12.01
CA GLY A 29 18.37 -31.71 13.02
C GLY A 29 17.97 -33.18 13.10
N PHE A 30 17.25 -33.70 12.10
CA PHE A 30 16.91 -35.12 12.03
C PHE A 30 18.17 -35.95 11.76
N SER A 31 18.46 -36.92 12.63
CA SER A 31 19.65 -37.75 12.52
C SER A 31 19.50 -38.79 11.42
N LEU A 32 20.38 -38.73 10.41
CA LEU A 32 20.49 -39.78 9.39
C LEU A 32 21.62 -40.73 9.78
N PRO A 33 21.39 -42.07 9.80
CA PRO A 33 22.45 -43.04 9.98
C PRO A 33 23.44 -42.99 8.81
N ALA A 34 24.65 -43.51 9.01
CA ALA A 34 25.66 -43.60 7.97
C ALA A 34 25.12 -44.34 6.73
N GLU A 35 25.44 -43.82 5.54
CA GLU A 35 24.97 -44.37 4.26
C GLU A 35 25.38 -45.85 4.14
N SER A 36 24.40 -46.75 3.98
CA SER A 36 24.70 -48.16 3.78
C SER A 36 25.21 -48.39 2.35
N GLY A 37 26.28 -49.15 2.17
CA GLY A 37 26.79 -49.56 0.85
C GLY A 37 25.92 -50.57 0.10
N LYS A 38 24.69 -50.84 0.55
CA LYS A 38 23.78 -51.78 -0.14
C LYS A 38 23.20 -51.11 -1.40
N PRO A 39 23.19 -51.80 -2.55
CA PRO A 39 22.58 -51.28 -3.76
C PRO A 39 21.06 -51.16 -3.59
N ALA A 40 20.55 -49.94 -3.46
CA ALA A 40 19.12 -49.64 -3.43
C ALA A 40 18.65 -49.14 -4.80
N SER A 41 17.45 -49.55 -5.23
CA SER A 41 16.81 -49.06 -6.47
C SER A 41 16.19 -47.67 -6.30
N THR A 42 15.81 -47.31 -5.07
CA THR A 42 15.22 -46.01 -4.69
C THR A 42 15.67 -45.62 -3.28
N PRO A 43 15.72 -44.32 -2.94
CA PRO A 43 16.00 -43.87 -1.56
C PRO A 43 15.09 -44.57 -0.54
N THR A 44 15.66 -45.17 0.50
CA THR A 44 14.93 -46.02 1.45
C THR A 44 15.35 -45.76 2.90
N PHE A 45 14.37 -45.61 3.78
CA PHE A 45 14.53 -45.63 5.24
C PHE A 45 14.11 -47.00 5.78
N VAL A 46 14.97 -47.63 6.58
CA VAL A 46 14.66 -48.87 7.32
C VAL A 46 14.66 -48.55 8.81
N PHE A 47 13.56 -48.86 9.49
CA PHE A 47 13.40 -48.61 10.93
C PHE A 47 13.87 -49.81 11.78
N SER A 48 14.12 -49.58 13.06
CA SER A 48 14.59 -50.60 13.99
C SER A 48 13.66 -51.82 14.11
N ASN A 49 12.37 -51.66 13.83
CA ASN A 49 11.35 -52.71 13.80
C ASN A 49 11.22 -53.45 12.44
N GLY A 50 12.06 -53.10 11.46
CA GLY A 50 12.04 -53.71 10.12
C GLY A 50 11.03 -53.13 9.13
N LEU A 51 10.28 -52.08 9.50
CA LEU A 51 9.46 -51.34 8.54
C LEU A 51 10.32 -50.49 7.61
N GLU A 52 9.84 -50.27 6.38
CA GLU A 52 10.55 -49.52 5.36
C GLU A 52 9.68 -48.42 4.73
N LEU A 53 10.32 -47.31 4.33
CA LEU A 53 9.73 -46.26 3.49
C LEU A 53 10.61 -46.05 2.26
N HIS A 54 10.00 -45.85 1.09
CA HIS A 54 10.72 -45.73 -0.18
C HIS A 54 10.34 -44.46 -0.94
N GLY A 55 11.32 -43.82 -1.57
CA GLY A 55 11.17 -42.69 -2.47
C GLY A 55 11.36 -41.33 -1.80
N THR A 56 12.05 -40.41 -2.48
CA THR A 56 12.46 -39.09 -1.98
C THR A 56 11.31 -38.31 -1.33
N ASN A 57 10.16 -38.21 -2.01
CA ASN A 57 9.00 -37.48 -1.49
C ASN A 57 8.36 -38.15 -0.26
N VAL A 58 8.47 -39.48 -0.13
CA VAL A 58 7.97 -40.19 1.06
C VAL A 58 8.90 -39.94 2.25
N LEU A 59 10.21 -40.02 2.02
CA LEU A 59 11.21 -39.82 3.07
C LEU A 59 11.19 -38.38 3.61
N ILE A 60 11.08 -37.38 2.74
CA ILE A 60 11.03 -35.98 3.18
C ILE A 60 9.72 -35.64 3.91
N ARG A 61 8.60 -36.27 3.53
CA ARG A 61 7.34 -36.19 4.32
C ARG A 61 7.51 -36.77 5.72
N TYR A 62 8.22 -37.89 5.85
CA TYR A 62 8.53 -38.46 7.16
C TYR A 62 9.31 -37.46 8.01
N ILE A 63 10.39 -36.89 7.47
CA ILE A 63 11.19 -35.85 8.16
C ILE A 63 10.33 -34.64 8.57
N GLY A 64 9.51 -34.11 7.66
CA GLY A 64 8.67 -32.94 7.93
C GLY A 64 7.61 -33.18 9.02
N ARG A 65 7.16 -34.42 9.19
CA ARG A 65 6.12 -34.80 10.17
C ARG A 65 6.68 -35.22 11.51
N VAL A 66 7.94 -35.65 11.57
CA VAL A 66 8.60 -35.97 12.83
C VAL A 66 8.87 -34.68 13.61
N PRO A 67 8.50 -34.61 14.91
CA PRO A 67 8.87 -33.48 15.75
C PRO A 67 10.37 -33.24 15.70
N SER A 68 10.77 -32.05 15.27
CA SER A 68 12.16 -31.67 15.01
C SER A 68 12.43 -30.28 15.56
N SER A 69 13.63 -29.73 15.38
CA SER A 69 13.92 -28.35 15.76
C SER A 69 13.14 -27.31 14.94
N MET A 70 12.47 -27.75 13.86
CA MET A 70 11.69 -26.90 12.96
C MET A 70 10.18 -27.14 13.17
N PRO A 71 9.48 -26.27 13.93
CA PRO A 71 8.03 -26.35 14.05
C PRO A 71 7.37 -26.07 12.68
N ASN A 72 6.25 -26.75 12.40
CA ASN A 72 5.47 -26.60 11.16
C ASN A 72 6.22 -26.94 9.86
N PHE A 73 7.27 -27.78 9.91
CA PHE A 73 8.07 -28.10 8.72
C PHE A 73 7.26 -28.84 7.62
N TYR A 74 6.10 -29.42 7.96
CA TYR A 74 5.12 -29.99 7.03
C TYR A 74 3.83 -29.15 6.86
N GLY A 75 3.89 -27.86 7.17
CA GLY A 75 2.76 -26.93 7.14
C GLY A 75 1.86 -27.01 8.38
N GLN A 76 1.11 -25.94 8.64
CA GLN A 76 0.16 -25.82 9.74
C GLN A 76 -1.26 -26.22 9.29
N GLY A 77 -1.70 -27.39 9.76
CA GLY A 77 -3.06 -27.89 9.50
C GLY A 77 -3.29 -28.42 8.08
N PRO A 78 -4.52 -28.88 7.78
CA PRO A 78 -4.79 -29.67 6.57
C PRO A 78 -4.53 -28.94 5.25
N TYR A 79 -4.84 -27.64 5.20
CA TYR A 79 -4.68 -26.85 3.98
C TYR A 79 -3.19 -26.64 3.62
N GLU A 80 -2.38 -26.21 4.58
CA GLU A 80 -0.95 -26.00 4.33
C GLU A 80 -0.22 -27.31 4.07
N SER A 81 -0.52 -28.38 4.81
CA SER A 81 0.05 -29.69 4.52
C SER A 81 -0.31 -30.19 3.11
N SER A 82 -1.52 -29.89 2.62
CA SER A 82 -1.91 -30.21 1.23
C SER A 82 -1.16 -29.35 0.21
N LYS A 83 -0.88 -28.08 0.53
CA LYS A 83 -0.05 -27.21 -0.30
C LYS A 83 1.42 -27.64 -0.33
N VAL A 84 1.93 -28.16 0.78
CA VAL A 84 3.25 -28.81 0.81
C VAL A 84 3.27 -29.99 -0.15
N ASP A 85 2.24 -30.84 -0.13
CA ASP A 85 2.15 -31.98 -1.04
C ASP A 85 2.08 -31.58 -2.52
N GLU A 86 1.33 -30.52 -2.87
CA GLU A 86 1.30 -29.95 -4.21
C GLU A 86 2.70 -29.56 -4.71
N TRP A 87 3.51 -28.93 -3.87
CA TRP A 87 4.89 -28.55 -4.21
C TRP A 87 5.83 -29.75 -4.31
N LEU A 88 5.64 -30.78 -3.49
CA LEU A 88 6.39 -32.04 -3.59
C LEU A 88 6.12 -32.75 -4.92
N GLU A 89 4.89 -32.68 -5.43
CA GLU A 89 4.52 -33.23 -6.74
C GLU A 89 5.04 -32.37 -7.90
N TYR A 90 5.11 -31.05 -7.72
CA TYR A 90 5.61 -30.11 -8.73
C TYR A 90 7.14 -30.12 -8.87
N ALA A 91 7.88 -30.19 -7.77
CA ALA A 91 9.33 -29.99 -7.73
C ALA A 91 10.16 -30.87 -8.70
N PRO A 92 9.80 -32.14 -9.00
CA PRO A 92 10.52 -32.96 -9.98
C PRO A 92 10.66 -32.32 -11.37
N ILE A 93 9.76 -31.41 -11.76
CA ILE A 93 9.83 -30.68 -13.03
C ILE A 93 11.11 -29.82 -13.11
N LEU A 94 11.63 -29.36 -11.97
CA LEU A 94 12.90 -28.61 -11.89
C LEU A 94 14.13 -29.48 -12.18
N SER A 95 13.97 -30.80 -12.23
CA SER A 95 15.01 -31.72 -12.69
C SER A 95 14.86 -32.10 -14.18
N SER A 96 13.75 -31.72 -14.83
CA SER A 96 13.46 -32.02 -16.24
C SER A 96 14.12 -31.03 -17.20
N GLY A 97 14.91 -31.54 -18.15
CA GLY A 97 15.75 -30.74 -19.05
C GLY A 97 14.98 -29.68 -19.86
N SER A 98 13.87 -30.06 -20.49
CA SER A 98 13.09 -29.19 -21.39
C SER A 98 12.15 -28.23 -20.65
N GLU A 99 11.66 -28.60 -19.47
CA GLU A 99 10.65 -27.83 -18.73
C GLU A 99 11.25 -26.92 -17.64
N PHE A 100 12.52 -27.11 -17.31
CA PHE A 100 13.21 -26.37 -16.26
C PHE A 100 13.02 -24.85 -16.30
N GLU A 101 13.14 -24.21 -17.47
CA GLU A 101 13.01 -22.76 -17.55
C GLU A 101 11.56 -22.29 -17.36
N ASN A 102 10.58 -23.06 -17.83
CA ASN A 102 9.16 -22.78 -17.58
C ASN A 102 8.83 -22.97 -16.10
N ALA A 103 9.42 -23.99 -15.46
CA ALA A 103 9.30 -24.19 -14.04
C ALA A 103 9.93 -23.03 -13.24
N CYS A 104 11.16 -22.63 -13.57
CA CYS A 104 11.80 -21.45 -12.98
C CYS A 104 10.94 -20.18 -13.15
N LYS A 105 10.32 -19.98 -14.33
CA LYS A 105 9.42 -18.84 -14.57
C LYS A 105 8.15 -18.91 -13.72
N PHE A 106 7.55 -20.09 -13.58
CA PHE A 106 6.37 -20.28 -12.75
C PHE A 106 6.69 -20.01 -11.28
N VAL A 107 7.75 -20.61 -10.75
CA VAL A 107 8.16 -20.42 -9.35
C VAL A 107 8.59 -18.98 -9.09
N ASP A 108 9.30 -18.34 -10.02
CA ASP A 108 9.63 -16.91 -9.91
C ASP A 108 8.39 -16.02 -9.81
N SER A 109 7.38 -16.28 -10.66
CA SER A 109 6.11 -15.56 -10.60
C SER A 109 5.36 -15.84 -9.30
N TYR A 110 5.37 -17.09 -8.83
CA TYR A 110 4.76 -17.50 -7.56
C TYR A 110 5.38 -16.80 -6.36
N LEU A 111 6.71 -16.65 -6.37
CA LEU A 111 7.52 -15.99 -5.33
C LEU A 111 7.53 -14.46 -5.45
N SER A 112 6.88 -13.86 -6.46
CA SER A 112 6.82 -12.40 -6.61
C SER A 112 6.17 -11.68 -5.42
N LYS A 113 5.32 -12.39 -4.66
CA LYS A 113 4.62 -11.89 -3.47
C LYS A 113 4.87 -12.72 -2.21
N ARG A 114 5.83 -13.64 -2.22
CA ARG A 114 6.04 -14.64 -1.17
C ARG A 114 7.52 -14.83 -0.83
N THR A 115 7.80 -15.02 0.44
CA THR A 115 9.15 -15.30 0.99
C THR A 115 9.41 -16.79 1.19
N VAL A 116 8.36 -17.61 1.29
CA VAL A 116 8.37 -19.08 1.35
C VAL A 116 7.27 -19.64 0.44
N LEU A 117 7.32 -20.94 0.12
CA LEU A 117 6.38 -21.54 -0.83
C LEU A 117 5.00 -21.86 -0.24
N VAL A 118 4.92 -22.13 1.06
CA VAL A 118 3.66 -22.50 1.74
C VAL A 118 3.51 -21.76 3.06
N GLY A 119 2.34 -21.15 3.27
CA GLY A 119 2.02 -20.45 4.52
C GLY A 119 2.98 -19.29 4.79
N GLU A 120 3.40 -19.19 6.06
CA GLU A 120 4.33 -18.18 6.56
C GLU A 120 5.63 -18.79 7.11
N PHE A 121 5.77 -20.12 7.02
CA PHE A 121 6.89 -20.88 7.57
C PHE A 121 7.73 -21.51 6.47
N PHE A 122 9.02 -21.69 6.73
CA PHE A 122 9.87 -22.52 5.91
C PHE A 122 9.45 -23.98 6.05
N THR A 123 9.10 -24.63 4.94
CA THR A 123 8.57 -26.00 4.93
C THR A 123 9.42 -26.92 4.05
N ILE A 124 9.12 -28.22 4.07
CA ILE A 124 9.75 -29.15 3.12
C ILE A 124 9.41 -28.83 1.66
N ALA A 125 8.36 -28.03 1.38
CA ALA A 125 8.10 -27.52 0.03
C ALA A 125 9.27 -26.68 -0.47
N ASP A 126 9.79 -25.80 0.39
CA ASP A 126 10.96 -24.98 0.09
C ASP A 126 12.19 -25.85 -0.17
N MET A 127 12.35 -26.93 0.60
CA MET A 127 13.46 -27.86 0.44
C MET A 127 13.43 -28.64 -0.87
N VAL A 128 12.28 -29.10 -1.33
CA VAL A 128 12.21 -29.83 -2.62
C VAL A 128 12.47 -28.91 -3.81
N VAL A 129 11.99 -27.67 -3.78
CA VAL A 129 12.27 -26.69 -4.85
C VAL A 129 13.72 -26.23 -4.80
N TRP A 130 14.27 -25.99 -3.61
CA TRP A 130 15.65 -25.56 -3.45
C TRP A 130 16.61 -26.65 -3.94
N SER A 131 16.39 -27.90 -3.52
CA SER A 131 17.21 -29.03 -3.95
C SER A 131 17.06 -29.33 -5.44
N GLY A 132 15.87 -29.16 -6.01
CA GLY A 132 15.64 -29.28 -7.45
C GLY A 132 16.50 -28.29 -8.25
N LEU A 133 16.61 -27.03 -7.81
CA LEU A 133 17.48 -26.03 -8.43
C LEU A 133 18.96 -26.33 -8.18
N ALA A 134 19.34 -26.58 -6.93
CA ALA A 134 20.72 -26.85 -6.53
C ALA A 134 21.32 -28.05 -7.29
N ALA A 135 20.53 -29.12 -7.47
CA ALA A 135 20.96 -30.33 -8.17
C ALA A 135 21.28 -30.10 -9.66
N THR A 136 20.76 -29.04 -10.29
CA THR A 136 21.11 -28.70 -11.69
C THR A 136 22.46 -27.99 -11.83
N GLY A 137 23.10 -27.64 -10.70
CA GLY A 137 24.47 -27.15 -10.63
C GLY A 137 24.75 -25.95 -11.54
N PRO A 138 25.63 -26.06 -12.55
CA PRO A 138 26.00 -24.94 -13.42
C PRO A 138 24.83 -24.27 -14.13
N ARG A 139 23.77 -25.02 -14.45
CA ARG A 139 22.60 -24.49 -15.15
C ARG A 139 21.86 -23.49 -14.29
N TRP A 140 21.58 -23.84 -13.03
CA TRP A 140 21.00 -22.91 -12.07
C TRP A 140 21.95 -21.75 -11.78
N GLU A 141 23.24 -22.00 -11.57
CA GLU A 141 24.21 -20.95 -11.24
C GLU A 141 24.33 -19.87 -12.35
N SER A 142 24.22 -20.27 -13.62
CA SER A 142 24.14 -19.35 -14.76
C SER A 142 22.88 -18.47 -14.71
N LEU A 143 21.71 -19.08 -14.50
CA LEU A 143 20.45 -18.35 -14.36
C LEU A 143 20.41 -17.48 -13.11
N ARG A 144 21.04 -17.93 -12.03
CA ARG A 144 21.15 -17.23 -10.75
C ARG A 144 21.96 -15.95 -10.86
N LYS A 145 22.97 -15.93 -11.72
CA LYS A 145 23.76 -14.74 -12.08
C LYS A 145 23.07 -13.86 -13.13
N SER A 146 22.02 -14.35 -13.77
CA SER A 146 21.24 -13.58 -14.74
C SER A 146 20.20 -12.68 -14.04
N LYS A 147 19.66 -11.69 -14.75
CA LYS A 147 18.52 -10.87 -14.28
C LYS A 147 17.15 -11.48 -14.59
N LYS A 148 17.07 -12.75 -15.02
CA LYS A 148 15.86 -13.36 -15.59
C LYS A 148 14.81 -13.76 -14.55
N TYR A 149 15.22 -14.32 -13.40
CA TYR A 149 14.33 -14.87 -12.37
C TYR A 149 14.65 -14.26 -10.99
N GLN A 150 14.46 -12.94 -10.86
CA GLN A 150 14.94 -12.19 -9.69
C GLN A 150 14.30 -12.63 -8.38
N ASN A 151 13.03 -13.04 -8.38
CA ASN A 151 12.32 -13.48 -7.18
C ASN A 151 12.78 -14.87 -6.76
N LEU A 152 12.95 -15.77 -7.73
CA LEU A 152 13.46 -17.11 -7.49
C LEU A 152 14.90 -17.07 -6.96
N VAL A 153 15.74 -16.20 -7.53
CA VAL A 153 17.12 -15.99 -7.08
C VAL A 153 17.17 -15.39 -5.69
N ARG A 154 16.33 -14.38 -5.39
CA ARG A 154 16.21 -13.81 -4.05
C ARG A 154 15.87 -14.89 -3.03
N TRP A 155 14.82 -15.66 -3.30
CA TRP A 155 14.35 -16.74 -2.44
C TRP A 155 15.42 -17.81 -2.23
N PHE A 156 16.04 -18.31 -3.30
CA PHE A 156 17.10 -19.33 -3.22
C PHE A 156 18.29 -18.84 -2.38
N ASN A 157 18.72 -17.58 -2.59
CA ASN A 157 19.82 -16.98 -1.83
C ASN A 157 19.47 -16.80 -0.35
N SER A 158 18.23 -16.40 -0.05
CA SER A 158 17.76 -16.23 1.32
C SER A 158 17.83 -17.57 2.08
N ILE A 159 17.31 -18.64 1.47
CA ILE A 159 17.33 -19.99 2.07
C ILE A 159 18.78 -20.46 2.29
N SER A 160 19.66 -20.33 1.29
CA SER A 160 21.07 -20.72 1.46
C SER A 160 21.79 -19.90 2.53
N ALA A 161 21.49 -18.61 2.66
CA ALA A 161 22.13 -17.74 3.66
C ALA A 161 21.63 -18.01 5.08
N GLU A 162 20.34 -18.28 5.25
CA GLU A 162 19.73 -18.58 6.54
C GLU A 162 20.15 -19.97 7.06
N TYR A 163 20.20 -20.96 6.15
CA TYR A 163 20.56 -22.33 6.46
C TYR A 163 21.94 -22.67 5.89
N GLY A 164 23.01 -22.12 6.49
CA GLY A 164 24.40 -22.30 6.00
C GLY A 164 24.85 -23.76 5.83
N VAL A 165 24.20 -24.71 6.51
CA VAL A 165 24.41 -26.16 6.34
C VAL A 165 24.10 -26.65 4.91
N LEU A 166 23.28 -25.91 4.15
CA LEU A 166 22.92 -26.23 2.77
C LEU A 166 24.08 -26.06 1.79
N ASP A 167 25.01 -25.14 2.06
CA ASP A 167 26.22 -24.97 1.25
C ASP A 167 27.19 -26.15 1.44
N GLU A 168 27.26 -26.73 2.64
CA GLU A 168 28.01 -27.96 2.93
C GLU A 168 27.40 -29.15 2.18
N VAL A 169 26.08 -29.31 2.24
CA VAL A 169 25.34 -30.37 1.54
C VAL A 169 25.53 -30.25 0.02
N THR A 170 25.43 -29.04 -0.54
CA THR A 170 25.66 -28.81 -1.97
C THR A 170 27.12 -29.13 -2.35
N SER A 171 28.09 -28.71 -1.53
CA SER A 171 29.51 -28.96 -1.78
C SER A 171 29.87 -30.45 -1.72
N ALA A 172 29.23 -31.21 -0.82
CA ALA A 172 29.46 -32.64 -0.65
C ALA A 172 28.84 -33.48 -1.79
N TYR A 173 27.67 -33.08 -2.31
CA TYR A 173 26.87 -33.94 -3.19
C TYR A 173 26.64 -33.40 -4.63
N VAL A 174 26.91 -32.12 -4.93
CA VAL A 174 26.67 -31.50 -6.25
C VAL A 174 27.97 -31.15 -7.01
N GLY A 175 29.12 -31.05 -6.32
CA GLY A 175 30.45 -30.93 -6.92
C GLY A 175 30.92 -29.51 -7.28
N LYS A 176 32.23 -29.24 -7.07
CA LYS A 176 32.89 -27.92 -7.27
C LYS A 176 33.20 -27.61 -8.75
N LYS A 177 32.42 -26.73 -9.38
CA LYS A 177 32.91 -25.82 -10.45
C LYS A 177 32.17 -24.48 -10.36
N GLY A 178 32.84 -23.46 -9.80
CA GLY A 178 32.39 -22.06 -9.92
C GLY A 178 32.36 -21.20 -8.66
N SER A 179 33.15 -21.46 -7.63
CA SER A 179 33.31 -20.55 -6.49
C SER A 179 34.17 -19.34 -6.88
N GLY A 180 33.54 -18.22 -7.25
CA GLY A 180 34.16 -16.90 -7.16
C GLY A 180 34.39 -16.54 -5.70
N LYS A 181 35.60 -16.08 -5.36
CA LYS A 181 36.05 -15.85 -3.98
C LYS A 181 35.14 -14.88 -3.19
N PRO A 182 35.03 -15.06 -1.86
CA PRO A 182 34.35 -14.12 -0.98
C PRO A 182 35.18 -12.84 -0.82
N VAL A 183 34.54 -11.67 -0.91
CA VAL A 183 35.16 -10.38 -0.57
C VAL A 183 35.06 -10.20 0.94
N ALA A 184 36.21 -10.32 1.62
CA ALA A 184 36.36 -10.06 3.04
C ALA A 184 36.52 -8.56 3.30
N VAL A 185 35.79 -8.03 4.28
CA VAL A 185 35.94 -6.68 4.82
C VAL A 185 37.01 -6.71 5.91
N LYS A 186 38.02 -5.82 5.83
CA LYS A 186 38.89 -5.48 6.97
C LYS A 186 38.81 -3.97 7.26
N PRO A 187 38.84 -3.54 8.53
CA PRO A 187 38.66 -2.15 8.96
C PRO A 187 40.01 -1.42 9.19
N LYS A 188 40.06 -0.10 8.89
CA LYS A 188 40.48 1.00 9.80
C LYS A 188 40.84 2.32 9.09
N ASP A 189 40.28 3.39 9.66
CA ASP A 189 40.81 4.73 10.01
C ASP A 189 41.50 5.69 9.02
N GLN A 190 40.89 6.89 8.94
CA GLN A 190 41.40 8.27 8.87
C GLN A 190 42.78 8.57 8.24
N GLN A 191 42.79 9.36 7.15
CA GLN A 191 43.33 10.74 7.09
C GLN A 191 43.30 11.32 5.66
N ALA A 192 43.50 12.64 5.58
CA ALA A 192 43.01 13.57 4.59
C ALA A 192 43.84 13.75 3.29
N ALA A 193 43.18 14.47 2.36
CA ALA A 193 43.72 15.48 1.42
C ALA A 193 43.86 15.14 -0.09
N VAL A 194 43.00 15.81 -0.88
CA VAL A 194 43.29 16.68 -2.04
C VAL A 194 44.07 16.11 -3.25
N ASN A 195 43.40 15.84 -4.37
CA ASN A 195 43.37 16.67 -5.61
C ASN A 195 42.79 15.94 -6.84
N GLY A 196 41.85 16.64 -7.51
CA GLY A 196 41.80 16.91 -8.95
C GLY A 196 41.75 15.78 -10.00
N GLY A 197 40.66 15.75 -10.78
CA GLY A 197 40.66 15.17 -12.13
C GLY A 197 39.29 14.76 -12.66
N ASP A 198 38.54 15.71 -13.21
CA ASP A 198 37.33 15.49 -14.02
C ASP A 198 37.56 14.56 -15.21
N ILE A 199 36.64 13.61 -15.44
CA ILE A 199 36.07 13.33 -16.78
C ILE A 199 34.59 12.99 -16.61
N MET A 200 33.74 13.85 -17.18
CA MET A 200 32.30 13.65 -17.36
C MET A 200 32.02 12.56 -18.39
N GLU A 201 31.07 11.67 -18.11
CA GLU A 201 30.19 11.16 -19.17
C GLU A 201 28.75 11.00 -18.65
N LYS A 202 27.83 11.66 -19.36
CA LYS A 202 26.40 11.74 -19.08
C LYS A 202 25.68 10.49 -19.58
N GLY A 203 24.87 9.87 -18.72
CA GLY A 203 23.90 8.84 -19.11
C GLY A 203 22.81 8.66 -18.06
N LYS A 204 21.68 9.37 -18.24
CA LYS A 204 20.47 9.32 -17.41
C LYS A 204 19.80 7.94 -17.47
N GLY A 205 19.31 7.46 -16.33
CA GLY A 205 18.37 6.33 -16.28
C GLY A 205 18.28 5.66 -14.91
N SER A 206 18.09 6.44 -13.84
CA SER A 206 17.83 5.93 -12.49
C SER A 206 16.52 5.12 -12.48
N SER A 207 16.62 3.80 -12.39
CA SER A 207 15.53 2.95 -11.92
C SER A 207 15.81 2.61 -10.45
N SER A 208 15.02 3.24 -9.58
CA SER A 208 15.03 3.06 -8.15
C SER A 208 14.85 1.59 -7.78
N ARG A 209 15.83 1.03 -7.08
CA ARG A 209 15.72 -0.21 -6.30
C ARG A 209 14.50 -0.11 -5.36
N PRO A 210 13.72 -1.17 -5.12
CA PRO A 210 12.86 -1.23 -3.95
C PRO A 210 13.74 -1.14 -2.70
N SER A 211 13.35 -0.32 -1.74
CA SER A 211 13.95 -0.24 -0.41
C SER A 211 14.01 -1.63 0.22
N ALA A 212 15.13 -1.98 0.87
CA ALA A 212 15.20 -3.14 1.75
C ALA A 212 14.03 -3.07 2.74
N GLU A 213 13.28 -4.17 2.90
CA GLU A 213 12.19 -4.25 3.88
C GLU A 213 12.77 -3.95 5.27
N VAL A 214 12.33 -2.85 5.88
CA VAL A 214 12.77 -2.44 7.21
C VAL A 214 11.78 -3.03 8.22
N ASP A 215 12.25 -3.97 9.02
CA ASP A 215 11.51 -4.59 10.11
C ASP A 215 11.44 -3.68 11.35
N LEU A 216 10.46 -3.96 12.22
CA LEU A 216 10.34 -3.27 13.51
C LEU A 216 11.48 -3.74 14.46
N PRO A 217 12.16 -2.81 15.16
CA PRO A 217 13.27 -3.16 16.04
C PRO A 217 12.80 -3.98 17.24
N GLU A 218 13.43 -5.14 17.50
CA GLU A 218 13.09 -5.99 18.65
C GLU A 218 11.63 -6.49 18.65
N ALA A 219 10.99 -6.55 17.47
CA ALA A 219 9.64 -7.04 17.34
C ALA A 219 9.56 -8.56 17.46
N GLU A 220 8.68 -9.03 18.33
CA GLU A 220 8.35 -10.44 18.50
C GLU A 220 6.94 -10.74 17.97
N ILE A 221 6.78 -11.83 17.22
CA ILE A 221 5.50 -12.28 16.69
C ILE A 221 4.51 -12.50 17.85
N GLY A 222 3.28 -12.00 17.70
CA GLY A 222 2.21 -12.08 18.69
C GLY A 222 2.29 -11.03 19.81
N LYS A 223 3.40 -10.29 19.94
CA LYS A 223 3.61 -9.32 21.03
C LYS A 223 3.59 -7.86 20.56
N VAL A 224 3.66 -7.62 19.26
CA VAL A 224 3.64 -6.25 18.72
C VAL A 224 2.28 -5.60 18.99
N LYS A 225 2.32 -4.45 19.64
CA LYS A 225 1.17 -3.54 19.79
C LYS A 225 1.49 -2.17 19.22
N LEU A 226 0.60 -1.69 18.35
CA LEU A 226 0.73 -0.50 17.51
C LEU A 226 -0.49 0.41 17.70
N ARG A 227 -0.35 1.68 17.30
CA ARG A 227 -1.48 2.63 17.27
C ARG A 227 -1.42 3.55 16.05
N PHE A 228 -2.59 3.76 15.45
CA PHE A 228 -2.83 4.93 14.61
C PHE A 228 -3.49 6.01 15.47
N ALA A 229 -2.79 7.13 15.65
CA ALA A 229 -3.19 8.17 16.60
C ALA A 229 -3.50 9.53 15.91
N PRO A 230 -4.62 9.67 15.18
CA PRO A 230 -4.99 10.94 14.57
C PRO A 230 -5.55 11.94 15.60
N GLU A 231 -5.23 13.22 15.41
CA GLU A 231 -5.97 14.31 16.06
C GLU A 231 -7.35 14.48 15.39
N PRO A 232 -8.46 14.57 16.15
CA PRO A 232 -9.80 14.76 15.60
C PRO A 232 -10.07 16.21 15.19
N SER A 233 -9.24 16.75 14.30
CA SER A 233 -9.27 18.17 13.88
C SER A 233 -9.41 18.39 12.36
N GLY A 234 -9.76 17.32 11.63
CA GLY A 234 -9.98 17.34 10.19
C GLY A 234 -10.14 15.94 9.59
N PHE A 235 -10.26 15.87 8.27
CA PHE A 235 -10.44 14.62 7.53
C PHE A 235 -9.11 13.90 7.27
N LEU A 236 -9.15 12.57 7.09
CA LEU A 236 -7.97 11.84 6.63
C LEU A 236 -7.67 12.20 5.18
N HIS A 237 -6.39 12.30 4.88
CA HIS A 237 -5.87 12.48 3.53
C HIS A 237 -4.80 11.44 3.26
N ILE A 238 -4.35 11.34 2.02
CA ILE A 238 -3.41 10.31 1.58
C ILE A 238 -2.14 10.21 2.45
N GLY A 239 -1.66 11.34 3.00
CA GLY A 239 -0.59 11.36 4.00
C GLY A 239 -0.89 10.57 5.28
N HIS A 240 -2.11 10.70 5.82
CA HIS A 240 -2.55 9.92 6.98
C HIS A 240 -2.81 8.46 6.61
N SER A 241 -3.27 8.18 5.39
CA SER A 241 -3.46 6.81 4.89
C SER A 241 -2.16 6.02 4.96
N LYS A 242 -1.00 6.64 4.67
CA LYS A 242 0.32 6.00 4.84
C LYS A 242 0.55 5.56 6.29
N ALA A 243 0.30 6.44 7.26
CA ALA A 243 0.48 6.13 8.67
C ALA A 243 -0.46 5.00 9.14
N ALA A 244 -1.74 5.08 8.78
CA ALA A 244 -2.74 4.07 9.15
C ALA A 244 -2.42 2.70 8.53
N LEU A 245 -2.12 2.66 7.22
CA LEU A 245 -1.83 1.43 6.50
C LEU A 245 -0.49 0.80 6.91
N LEU A 246 0.53 1.59 7.25
CA LEU A 246 1.78 1.05 7.80
C LEU A 246 1.57 0.41 9.17
N ASN A 247 0.79 1.04 10.05
CA ASN A 247 0.45 0.44 11.34
C ASN A 247 -0.32 -0.88 11.15
N GLN A 248 -1.29 -0.93 10.23
CA GLN A 248 -1.98 -2.19 9.90
C GLN A 248 -1.01 -3.23 9.33
N TYR A 249 -0.15 -2.85 8.41
CA TYR A 249 0.82 -3.75 7.78
C TYR A 249 1.70 -4.43 8.82
N PHE A 250 2.27 -3.68 9.76
CA PHE A 250 3.09 -4.26 10.81
C PHE A 250 2.28 -5.06 11.84
N ALA A 251 1.05 -4.66 12.15
CA ALA A 251 0.17 -5.46 13.01
C ALA A 251 -0.09 -6.84 12.37
N GLN A 252 -0.34 -6.88 11.06
CA GLN A 252 -0.54 -8.13 10.32
C GLN A 252 0.76 -8.95 10.24
N ARG A 253 1.88 -8.32 9.86
CA ARG A 253 3.17 -9.00 9.71
C ARG A 253 3.66 -9.68 10.99
N TYR A 254 3.39 -9.10 12.15
CA TYR A 254 3.84 -9.62 13.44
C TYR A 254 2.73 -10.28 14.25
N ASN A 255 1.57 -10.61 13.66
CA ASN A 255 0.38 -11.11 14.37
C ASN A 255 0.07 -10.29 15.63
N GLY A 256 0.28 -8.98 15.53
CA GLY A 256 0.14 -8.02 16.59
C GLY A 256 -1.23 -7.36 16.62
N VAL A 257 -1.35 -6.38 17.51
CA VAL A 257 -2.57 -5.60 17.74
C VAL A 257 -2.39 -4.17 17.25
N LEU A 258 -3.40 -3.66 16.55
CA LEU A 258 -3.53 -2.24 16.25
C LEU A 258 -4.69 -1.65 17.04
N ILE A 259 -4.48 -0.51 17.70
CA ILE A 259 -5.55 0.33 18.24
C ILE A 259 -5.68 1.63 17.46
N ILE A 260 -6.87 2.24 17.52
CA ILE A 260 -7.08 3.61 17.08
C ILE A 260 -7.13 4.48 18.33
N ARG A 261 -6.31 5.53 18.39
CA ARG A 261 -6.36 6.49 19.49
C ARG A 261 -6.66 7.88 18.95
N PHE A 262 -7.70 8.53 19.46
CA PHE A 262 -7.85 9.96 19.20
C PHE A 262 -6.96 10.73 20.17
N ASP A 263 -5.95 11.42 19.63
CA ASP A 263 -5.08 12.31 20.41
C ASP A 263 -5.77 13.67 20.61
N ASP A 264 -6.82 13.64 21.42
CA ASP A 264 -7.76 14.73 21.69
C ASP A 264 -7.33 15.60 22.88
N THR A 265 -6.21 16.31 22.70
CA THR A 265 -5.63 17.17 23.75
C THR A 265 -5.87 18.65 23.51
N ASN A 266 -6.52 19.02 22.41
CA ASN A 266 -6.70 20.40 21.99
C ASN A 266 -8.18 20.73 21.73
N PRO A 267 -8.92 21.14 22.78
CA PRO A 267 -10.37 21.32 22.69
C PRO A 267 -10.80 22.40 21.69
N SER A 268 -9.92 23.34 21.32
CA SER A 268 -10.24 24.44 20.39
C SER A 268 -10.22 24.03 18.92
N LYS A 269 -9.71 22.84 18.58
CA LYS A 269 -9.58 22.39 17.18
C LYS A 269 -10.35 21.11 16.88
N GLU A 270 -10.91 20.50 17.92
CA GLU A 270 -11.42 19.13 17.89
C GLU A 270 -12.94 19.11 18.00
N SER A 271 -13.58 18.14 17.35
CA SER A 271 -15.03 17.98 17.40
C SER A 271 -15.43 16.52 17.27
N SER A 272 -16.61 16.17 17.80
CA SER A 272 -17.17 14.83 17.65
C SER A 272 -17.50 14.50 16.19
N GLU A 273 -17.85 15.50 15.38
CA GLU A 273 -18.04 15.32 13.93
C GLU A 273 -16.74 14.85 13.23
N PHE A 274 -15.58 15.37 13.63
CA PHE A 274 -14.31 14.89 13.10
C PHE A 274 -14.01 13.47 13.56
N VAL A 275 -14.34 13.09 14.79
CA VAL A 275 -14.21 11.70 15.27
C VAL A 275 -15.01 10.75 14.38
N ASP A 276 -16.30 11.06 14.14
CA ASP A 276 -17.18 10.22 13.33
C ASP A 276 -16.68 10.09 11.88
N ASN A 277 -16.22 11.19 11.28
CA ASN A 277 -15.66 11.19 9.93
C ASN A 277 -14.33 10.40 9.84
N LEU A 278 -13.46 10.52 10.85
CA LEU A 278 -12.22 9.77 10.91
C LEU A 278 -12.48 8.27 11.03
N LEU A 279 -13.47 7.86 11.83
CA LEU A 279 -13.88 6.45 11.92
C LEU A 279 -14.41 5.93 10.57
N LYS A 280 -15.21 6.72 9.86
CA LYS A 280 -15.66 6.40 8.49
C LYS A 280 -14.48 6.24 7.53
N ASP A 281 -13.49 7.14 7.58
CA ASP A 281 -12.30 7.06 6.73
C ASP A 281 -11.44 5.81 7.06
N ILE A 282 -11.27 5.49 8.36
CA ILE A 282 -10.57 4.30 8.84
C ILE A 282 -11.27 3.03 8.34
N GLN A 283 -12.61 2.98 8.42
CA GLN A 283 -13.42 1.89 7.87
C GLN A 283 -13.27 1.80 6.35
N THR A 284 -13.30 2.93 5.65
CA THR A 284 -13.13 3.01 4.19
C THR A 284 -11.77 2.48 3.76
N LEU A 285 -10.71 2.76 4.53
CA LEU A 285 -9.36 2.21 4.33
C LEU A 285 -9.26 0.70 4.67
N GLY A 286 -10.31 0.09 5.21
CA GLY A 286 -10.31 -1.31 5.63
C GLY A 286 -9.38 -1.57 6.81
N ILE A 287 -9.16 -0.58 7.67
CA ILE A 287 -8.27 -0.72 8.82
C ILE A 287 -8.94 -1.57 9.90
N LYS A 288 -8.32 -2.70 10.24
CA LYS A 288 -8.73 -3.57 11.34
C LYS A 288 -7.99 -3.16 12.62
N TYR A 289 -8.75 -2.96 13.69
CA TYR A 289 -8.22 -2.55 14.99
C TYR A 289 -8.99 -3.24 16.13
N GLU A 290 -8.36 -3.35 17.30
CA GLU A 290 -8.93 -4.00 18.49
C GLU A 290 -9.95 -3.09 19.18
N LYS A 291 -9.60 -1.82 19.39
CA LYS A 291 -10.45 -0.84 20.07
C LYS A 291 -10.10 0.59 19.68
N VAL A 292 -11.03 1.48 20.00
CA VAL A 292 -10.85 2.94 19.96
C VAL A 292 -10.58 3.43 21.39
N THR A 293 -9.55 4.24 21.56
CA THR A 293 -9.24 4.92 22.82
C THR A 293 -9.12 6.42 22.61
N HIS A 294 -9.13 7.20 23.68
CA HIS A 294 -8.95 8.64 23.65
C HIS A 294 -7.90 9.05 24.67
N THR A 295 -7.00 9.95 24.28
CA THR A 295 -5.97 10.46 25.18
C THR A 295 -6.58 11.15 26.40
N SER A 296 -7.74 11.79 26.24
CA SER A 296 -8.46 12.42 27.34
C SER A 296 -9.07 11.46 28.38
N ASP A 297 -9.15 10.15 28.10
CA ASP A 297 -9.48 9.15 29.14
C ASP A 297 -8.38 9.07 30.21
N TYR A 298 -7.15 9.46 29.87
CA TYR A 298 -5.98 9.39 30.75
C TYR A 298 -5.68 10.71 31.49
N PHE A 299 -6.49 11.77 31.30
CA PHE A 299 -6.25 13.07 31.95
C PHE A 299 -6.11 13.00 33.48
N PRO A 300 -6.93 12.24 34.24
CA PRO A 300 -6.74 12.12 35.69
C PRO A 300 -5.31 11.64 36.04
N VAL A 301 -4.86 10.55 35.42
CA VAL A 301 -3.57 9.93 35.74
C VAL A 301 -2.39 10.77 35.19
N LEU A 302 -2.58 11.45 34.06
CA LEU A 302 -1.61 12.41 33.53
C LEU A 302 -1.39 13.59 34.48
N MET A 303 -2.45 14.08 35.13
CA MET A 303 -2.34 15.14 36.14
C MET A 303 -1.63 14.65 37.41
N GLU A 304 -1.95 13.45 37.89
CA GLU A 304 -1.22 12.82 39.01
C GLU A 304 0.27 12.66 38.69
N MET A 305 0.60 12.26 37.46
CA MET A 305 1.98 12.19 36.98
C MET A 305 2.66 13.56 36.94
N ALA A 306 1.96 14.61 36.48
CA ALA A 306 2.48 15.97 36.51
C ALA A 306 2.82 16.41 37.93
N GLU A 307 1.92 16.19 38.90
CA GLU A 307 2.19 16.50 40.30
C GLU A 307 3.35 15.70 40.89
N LYS A 308 3.46 14.41 40.53
CA LYS A 308 4.62 13.58 40.92
C LYS A 308 5.92 14.19 40.41
N LEU A 309 5.98 14.60 39.14
CA LEU A 309 7.17 15.22 38.56
C LEU A 309 7.50 16.58 39.22
N ILE A 310 6.49 17.37 39.63
CA ILE A 310 6.71 18.59 40.41
C ILE A 310 7.35 18.24 41.76
N ARG A 311 6.80 17.27 42.50
CA ARG A 311 7.32 16.84 43.81
C ARG A 311 8.74 16.26 43.73
N GLU A 312 9.09 15.60 42.63
CA GLU A 312 10.43 15.09 42.36
C GLU A 312 11.41 16.17 41.84
N GLY A 313 10.95 17.42 41.68
CA GLY A 313 11.77 18.51 41.15
C GLY A 313 12.11 18.37 39.67
N LYS A 314 11.34 17.57 38.92
CA LYS A 314 11.48 17.31 37.48
C LYS A 314 10.52 18.13 36.61
N ALA A 315 9.65 18.93 37.21
CA ALA A 315 8.78 19.88 36.52
C ALA A 315 8.60 21.13 37.36
N TYR A 316 8.29 22.26 36.71
CA TYR A 316 8.06 23.54 37.38
C TYR A 316 7.06 24.39 36.59
N VAL A 317 6.32 25.26 37.29
CA VAL A 317 5.35 26.17 36.68
C VAL A 317 6.05 27.46 36.28
N ASP A 318 5.81 27.91 35.06
CA ASP A 318 6.46 29.05 34.43
C ASP A 318 5.40 30.04 33.91
N ASP A 319 5.47 31.27 34.39
CA ASP A 319 4.65 32.42 33.98
C ASP A 319 5.40 33.38 33.05
N THR A 320 6.59 33.01 32.57
CA THR A 320 7.35 33.81 31.61
C THR A 320 6.52 34.00 30.33
N PRO A 321 6.37 35.25 29.83
CA PRO A 321 5.64 35.51 28.60
C PRO A 321 6.15 34.66 27.43
N ARG A 322 5.24 34.17 26.59
CA ARG A 322 5.55 33.18 25.53
C ARG A 322 6.71 33.58 24.61
N GLU A 323 6.77 34.84 24.18
CA GLU A 323 7.84 35.33 23.28
C GLU A 323 9.21 35.31 23.98
N GLN A 324 9.25 35.75 25.24
CA GLN A 324 10.45 35.71 26.07
C GLN A 324 10.88 34.26 26.33
N MET A 325 9.95 33.37 26.70
CA MET A 325 10.22 31.95 26.91
C MET A 325 10.79 31.30 25.64
N GLN A 326 10.28 31.65 24.46
CA GLN A 326 10.82 31.14 23.19
C GLN A 326 12.25 31.61 22.95
N LYS A 327 12.56 32.87 23.23
CA LYS A 327 13.91 33.43 23.13
C LYS A 327 14.87 32.74 24.11
N GLU A 328 14.48 32.67 25.38
CA GLU A 328 15.27 32.03 26.45
C GLU A 328 15.57 30.56 26.11
N ARG A 329 14.58 29.79 25.65
CA ARG A 329 14.79 28.42 25.16
C ARG A 329 15.73 28.36 23.95
N GLY A 330 15.62 29.32 23.03
CA GLY A 330 16.50 29.43 21.87
C GLY A 330 17.97 29.65 22.26
N GLU A 331 18.19 30.46 23.28
CA GLU A 331 19.51 30.86 23.81
C GLU A 331 20.04 29.92 24.91
N GLY A 332 19.21 29.01 25.43
CA GLY A 332 19.58 28.11 26.53
C GLY A 332 19.56 28.78 27.91
N ILE A 333 18.84 29.89 28.06
CA ILE A 333 18.76 30.65 29.32
C ILE A 333 17.66 30.04 30.19
N GLU A 334 18.01 29.68 31.43
CA GLU A 334 17.03 29.17 32.39
C GLU A 334 16.01 30.24 32.76
N SER A 335 14.72 29.85 32.80
CA SER A 335 13.66 30.73 33.31
C SER A 335 13.90 31.02 34.79
N LYS A 336 13.54 32.24 35.24
CA LYS A 336 13.58 32.62 36.66
C LYS A 336 12.72 31.69 37.53
N CYS A 337 11.66 31.14 36.95
CA CYS A 337 10.72 30.25 37.63
C CYS A 337 11.28 28.83 37.81
N ARG A 338 12.38 28.49 37.12
CA ARG A 338 12.98 27.15 37.15
C ARG A 338 13.50 26.77 38.54
N SER A 339 13.89 27.75 39.35
CA SER A 339 14.39 27.54 40.72
C SER A 339 13.31 27.59 41.80
N HIS A 340 12.02 27.70 41.44
CA HIS A 340 10.93 27.65 42.41
C HIS A 340 10.99 26.36 43.24
N SER A 341 10.65 26.48 44.52
CA SER A 341 10.46 25.37 45.44
C SER A 341 9.30 24.47 45.01
N VAL A 342 9.20 23.27 45.59
CA VAL A 342 8.10 22.34 45.29
C VAL A 342 6.77 22.96 45.71
N GLU A 343 6.74 23.65 46.85
CA GLU A 343 5.56 24.29 47.42
C GLU A 343 5.03 25.39 46.49
N GLU A 344 5.89 26.30 46.04
CA GLU A 344 5.52 27.38 45.10
C GLU A 344 4.98 26.81 43.78
N ASN A 345 5.61 25.76 43.24
CA ASN A 345 5.13 25.12 42.03
C ASN A 345 3.76 24.45 42.22
N MET A 346 3.52 23.81 43.37
CA MET A 346 2.24 23.19 43.67
C MET A 346 1.12 24.22 43.90
N GLU A 347 1.42 25.40 44.44
CA GLU A 347 0.48 26.52 44.54
C GLU A 347 0.10 27.05 43.15
N LEU A 348 1.09 27.35 42.31
CA LEU A 348 0.82 27.79 40.93
C LEU A 348 0.12 26.71 40.08
N TRP A 349 0.38 25.44 40.34
CA TRP A 349 -0.32 24.33 39.68
C TRP A 349 -1.82 24.32 40.03
N LYS A 350 -2.21 24.62 41.28
CA LYS A 350 -3.61 24.76 41.66
C LYS A 350 -4.29 25.92 40.93
N GLU A 351 -3.62 27.07 40.84
CA GLU A 351 -4.08 28.23 40.06
C GLU A 351 -4.34 27.85 38.59
N MET A 352 -3.45 27.04 37.99
CA MET A 352 -3.62 26.51 36.63
C MET A 352 -4.82 25.57 36.50
N ILE A 353 -5.04 24.66 37.46
CA ILE A 353 -6.19 23.74 37.47
C ILE A 353 -7.52 24.52 37.49
N GLU A 354 -7.60 25.55 38.34
CA GLU A 354 -8.77 26.41 38.45
C GLU A 354 -8.96 27.33 37.22
N ALA A 355 -7.87 27.49 36.45
CA ALA A 355 -7.69 28.48 35.40
C ALA A 355 -8.01 29.89 35.91
N SER A 356 -7.45 30.26 37.06
CA SER A 356 -7.50 31.63 37.58
C SER A 356 -6.82 32.61 36.61
N GLU A 357 -6.96 33.92 36.85
CA GLU A 357 -6.26 34.93 36.05
C GLU A 357 -4.74 34.70 36.03
N ARG A 358 -4.18 34.31 37.18
CA ARG A 358 -2.78 33.94 37.31
C ARG A 358 -2.47 32.63 36.58
N GLY A 359 -3.26 31.58 36.83
CA GLY A 359 -3.07 30.27 36.22
C GLY A 359 -3.11 30.30 34.69
N GLN A 360 -3.95 31.13 34.09
CA GLN A 360 -4.04 31.28 32.63
C GLN A 360 -2.78 31.88 31.98
N GLN A 361 -1.96 32.59 32.76
CA GLN A 361 -0.66 33.11 32.31
C GLN A 361 0.46 32.08 32.46
N CYS A 362 0.21 30.99 33.17
CA CYS A 362 1.19 29.96 33.48
C CYS A 362 1.14 28.78 32.50
N CYS A 363 2.26 28.06 32.43
CA CYS A 363 2.35 26.73 31.85
C CYS A 363 3.21 25.83 32.75
N LEU A 364 2.98 24.52 32.71
CA LEU A 364 3.86 23.56 33.36
C LEU A 364 4.96 23.19 32.38
N ARG A 365 6.22 23.22 32.80
CA ARG A 365 7.37 22.82 31.99
C ARG A 365 8.10 21.65 32.63
N GLY A 366 8.64 20.77 31.79
CA GLY A 366 9.62 19.78 32.22
C GLY A 366 10.92 20.46 32.61
N LYS A 367 11.60 19.95 33.63
CA LYS A 367 12.92 20.38 34.06
C LYS A 367 13.96 19.40 33.51
N LEU A 368 14.28 19.59 32.24
CA LEU A 368 15.23 18.80 31.47
C LEU A 368 16.57 19.55 31.44
N ASP A 369 17.21 19.66 30.27
CA ASP A 369 18.51 20.29 30.09
C ASP A 369 18.40 21.49 29.14
N MET A 370 18.58 22.69 29.70
CA MET A 370 18.55 23.94 28.95
C MET A 370 19.79 24.15 28.08
N GLN A 371 20.89 23.45 28.35
CA GLN A 371 22.13 23.51 27.56
C GLN A 371 22.17 22.46 26.44
N ASP A 372 21.19 21.56 26.36
CA ASP A 372 21.20 20.49 25.37
C ASP A 372 21.24 21.04 23.93
N PRO A 373 22.10 20.51 23.04
CA PRO A 373 22.12 20.92 21.63
C PRO A 373 20.78 20.66 20.92
N ASN A 374 20.03 19.64 21.34
CA ASN A 374 18.68 19.38 20.89
C ASN A 374 17.69 20.28 21.65
N LYS A 375 17.21 21.33 20.96
CA LYS A 375 16.27 22.31 21.51
C LYS A 375 14.94 21.73 21.99
N SER A 376 14.57 20.50 21.60
CA SER A 376 13.38 19.83 22.15
C SER A 376 13.55 19.43 23.63
N LEU A 377 14.77 19.18 24.07
CA LEU A 377 15.11 18.84 25.46
C LEU A 377 15.25 20.05 26.37
N ARG A 378 15.15 21.26 25.83
CA ARG A 378 15.19 22.51 26.62
C ARG A 378 13.83 22.80 27.21
N ASP A 379 13.60 22.29 28.41
CA ASP A 379 12.43 22.48 29.27
C ASP A 379 11.11 22.68 28.51
N PRO A 380 10.61 21.63 27.84
CA PRO A 380 9.41 21.71 27.02
C PRO A 380 8.15 21.91 27.88
N VAL A 381 7.13 22.51 27.27
CA VAL A 381 5.82 22.71 27.92
C VAL A 381 5.08 21.37 28.00
N TYR A 382 4.64 21.00 29.19
CA TYR A 382 3.84 19.81 29.49
C TYR A 382 2.35 20.09 29.58
N TYR A 383 1.95 21.22 30.16
CA TYR A 383 0.53 21.59 30.28
C TYR A 383 0.32 23.08 30.01
N ARG A 384 -0.87 23.40 29.51
CA ARG A 384 -1.33 24.78 29.26
C ARG A 384 -2.79 24.95 29.62
N CYS A 385 -3.13 26.12 30.14
CA CYS A 385 -4.52 26.50 30.37
C CYS A 385 -5.24 26.76 29.04
N ASN A 386 -6.46 26.26 28.93
CA ASN A 386 -7.38 26.55 27.85
C ASN A 386 -8.81 26.42 28.40
N PRO A 387 -9.55 27.51 28.61
CA PRO A 387 -10.90 27.44 29.20
C PRO A 387 -11.96 26.89 28.25
N VAL A 388 -11.62 26.59 26.99
CA VAL A 388 -12.55 26.02 26.01
C VAL A 388 -12.99 24.61 26.45
N PRO A 389 -14.30 24.32 26.49
CA PRO A 389 -14.81 22.98 26.80
C PRO A 389 -14.32 21.92 25.80
N HIS A 390 -13.97 20.74 26.29
CA HIS A 390 -13.59 19.61 25.45
C HIS A 390 -14.81 18.93 24.84
N HIS A 391 -14.71 18.53 23.57
CA HIS A 391 -15.83 17.94 22.82
C HIS A 391 -16.45 16.65 23.42
N ARG A 392 -15.73 15.88 24.25
CA ARG A 392 -16.21 14.63 24.87
C ARG A 392 -16.50 14.78 26.36
N ILE A 393 -15.63 15.47 27.09
CA ILE A 393 -15.68 15.56 28.56
C ILE A 393 -16.14 16.93 29.08
N GLY A 394 -16.55 17.83 28.18
CA GLY A 394 -17.10 19.14 28.51
C GLY A 394 -16.10 20.03 29.27
N SER A 395 -16.62 20.80 30.23
CA SER A 395 -15.84 21.77 31.01
C SER A 395 -15.17 21.19 32.25
N ARG A 396 -15.02 19.85 32.33
CA ARG A 396 -14.41 19.17 33.50
C ARG A 396 -12.97 19.61 33.75
N TYR A 397 -12.26 19.95 32.68
CA TYR A 397 -10.88 20.43 32.73
C TYR A 397 -10.77 21.77 31.99
N LYS A 398 -9.90 22.64 32.49
CA LYS A 398 -9.53 23.92 31.86
C LYS A 398 -8.03 23.98 31.55
N LEU A 399 -7.37 22.85 31.70
CA LEU A 399 -5.93 22.66 31.68
C LEU A 399 -5.68 21.35 30.94
N TYR A 400 -4.88 21.41 29.88
CA TYR A 400 -4.72 20.30 28.96
C TYR A 400 -3.24 19.98 28.74
N PRO A 401 -2.87 18.68 28.70
CA PRO A 401 -1.50 18.28 28.44
C PRO A 401 -1.13 18.60 26.98
N THR A 402 0.15 18.83 26.74
CA THR A 402 0.68 18.90 25.37
C THR A 402 0.85 17.49 24.81
N TYR A 403 0.90 17.38 23.48
CA TYR A 403 1.20 16.12 22.80
C TYR A 403 2.52 15.49 23.31
N ASP A 404 3.56 16.32 23.50
CA ASP A 404 4.88 15.83 23.93
C ASP A 404 4.86 15.23 25.34
N PHE A 405 3.95 15.66 26.22
CA PHE A 405 3.78 15.10 27.55
C PHE A 405 2.82 13.90 27.59
N ALA A 406 1.67 14.01 26.93
CA ALA A 406 0.65 12.96 26.96
C ALA A 406 1.06 11.72 26.17
N CYS A 407 1.61 11.90 24.97
CA CYS A 407 1.84 10.78 24.05
C CYS A 407 2.83 9.72 24.58
N PRO A 408 3.98 10.06 25.21
CA PRO A 408 4.88 9.06 25.81
C PRO A 408 4.26 8.28 26.96
N PHE A 409 3.42 8.94 27.76
CA PHE A 409 2.69 8.31 28.86
C PHE A 409 1.65 7.33 28.33
N VAL A 410 0.75 7.79 27.45
CA VAL A 410 -0.37 6.97 26.96
C VAL A 410 0.12 5.81 26.10
N ASP A 411 1.16 6.01 25.28
CA ASP A 411 1.79 4.90 24.54
C ASP A 411 2.32 3.81 25.51
N ALA A 412 2.96 4.21 26.62
CA ALA A 412 3.47 3.28 27.62
C ALA A 412 2.33 2.52 28.31
N GLU A 413 1.34 3.25 28.82
CA GLU A 413 0.17 2.76 29.56
C GLU A 413 -0.70 1.81 28.73
N GLU A 414 -0.92 2.13 27.45
CA GLU A 414 -1.70 1.28 26.53
C GLU A 414 -0.95 0.02 26.10
N GLY A 415 0.31 -0.16 26.50
CA GLY A 415 1.13 -1.28 26.10
C GLY A 415 1.65 -1.19 24.66
N ILE A 416 1.64 -0.01 24.03
CA ILE A 416 2.22 0.20 22.69
C ILE A 416 3.70 -0.19 22.70
N THR A 417 4.06 -1.22 21.96
CA THR A 417 5.46 -1.65 21.81
C THR A 417 6.22 -0.75 20.83
N HIS A 418 5.54 -0.33 19.76
CA HIS A 418 6.13 0.40 18.64
C HIS A 418 5.24 1.60 18.29
N ALA A 419 5.79 2.80 18.45
CA ALA A 419 5.14 4.04 18.09
C ALA A 419 5.62 4.49 16.70
N LEU A 420 4.78 4.27 15.68
CA LEU A 420 5.07 4.74 14.33
C LEU A 420 4.83 6.24 14.22
N ARG A 421 5.83 6.98 13.73
CA ARG A 421 5.80 8.45 13.59
C ARG A 421 6.48 8.89 12.30
N SER A 422 6.09 10.05 11.79
CA SER A 422 6.79 10.67 10.66
C SER A 422 8.17 11.17 11.08
N SER A 423 9.14 11.11 10.17
CA SER A 423 10.53 11.56 10.40
C SER A 423 10.68 13.06 10.69
N GLU A 424 9.63 13.87 10.52
CA GLU A 424 9.63 15.28 10.92
C GLU A 424 9.68 15.48 12.44
N TYR A 425 9.35 14.44 13.21
CA TYR A 425 9.42 14.45 14.66
C TYR A 425 10.75 13.90 15.19
N HIS A 426 11.75 13.68 14.32
CA HIS A 426 13.01 13.02 14.68
C HIS A 426 13.68 13.66 15.92
N ASP A 427 13.81 14.97 15.93
CA ASP A 427 14.42 15.71 17.03
C ASP A 427 13.66 15.50 18.36
N ARG A 428 12.37 15.18 18.32
CA ARG A 428 11.54 14.92 19.51
C ARG A 428 11.63 13.49 20.03
N ASN A 429 12.30 12.57 19.35
CA ASN A 429 12.44 11.20 19.83
C ASN A 429 13.24 11.15 21.14
N SER A 430 14.29 11.96 21.26
CA SER A 430 15.06 12.08 22.50
C SER A 430 14.21 12.64 23.64
N GLN A 431 13.40 13.68 23.35
CA GLN A 431 12.43 14.23 24.30
C GLN A 431 11.41 13.18 24.75
N TYR A 432 10.83 12.42 23.82
CA TYR A 432 9.87 11.36 24.12
C TYR A 432 10.44 10.33 25.10
N HIS A 433 11.64 9.80 24.83
CA HIS A 433 12.27 8.81 25.71
C HIS A 433 12.69 9.39 27.06
N ARG A 434 13.17 10.64 27.07
CA ARG A 434 13.53 11.31 28.31
C ARG A 434 12.32 11.49 29.22
N ILE A 435 11.17 11.88 28.66
CA ILE A 435 9.91 11.99 29.41
C ILE A 435 9.48 10.62 29.96
N GLN A 436 9.57 9.53 29.17
CA GLN A 436 9.28 8.17 29.68
C GLN A 436 10.19 7.80 30.86
N GLN A 437 11.48 8.10 30.76
CA GLN A 437 12.44 7.83 31.83
C GLN A 437 12.09 8.62 33.10
N ASP A 438 11.82 9.92 32.97
CA ASP A 438 11.51 10.79 34.11
C ASP A 438 10.22 10.35 34.82
N MET A 439 9.22 9.86 34.07
CA MET A 439 7.98 9.29 34.58
C MET A 439 8.14 7.87 35.18
N GLY A 440 9.25 7.19 34.90
CA GLY A 440 9.51 5.80 35.31
C GLY A 440 8.74 4.75 34.49
N LEU A 441 8.48 5.06 33.22
CA LEU A 441 7.70 4.22 32.30
C LEU A 441 8.59 3.28 31.49
N ARG A 442 7.99 2.19 30.98
CA ARG A 442 8.69 1.32 30.02
C ARG A 442 9.01 2.10 28.74
N LYS A 443 10.13 1.74 28.13
CA LYS A 443 10.51 2.28 26.83
C LYS A 443 9.57 1.76 25.73
N VAL A 444 9.11 2.66 24.88
CA VAL A 444 8.36 2.33 23.65
C VAL A 444 9.27 2.58 22.45
N HIS A 445 9.42 1.62 21.54
CA HIS A 445 10.29 1.80 20.38
C HIS A 445 9.65 2.78 19.38
N ILE A 446 10.39 3.80 18.93
CA ILE A 446 9.91 4.69 17.88
C ILE A 446 10.36 4.14 16.53
N PHE A 447 9.41 4.00 15.61
CA PHE A 447 9.70 3.66 14.23
C PHE A 447 9.32 4.82 13.32
N GLU A 448 10.31 5.33 12.59
CA GLU A 448 10.15 6.54 11.78
C GLU A 448 9.93 6.21 10.31
N PHE A 449 9.00 6.90 9.66
CA PHE A 449 8.75 6.81 8.22
C PHE A 449 8.65 8.21 7.60
N SER A 450 8.94 8.34 6.31
CA SER A 450 8.76 9.64 5.63
C SER A 450 7.28 9.95 5.39
N ARG A 451 6.90 11.23 5.52
CA ARG A 451 5.59 11.69 5.06
C ARG A 451 5.42 11.44 3.57
N LEU A 452 4.20 11.07 3.18
CA LEU A 452 3.83 11.00 1.77
C LEU A 452 3.48 12.40 1.27
N ASN A 453 4.18 12.86 0.24
CA ASN A 453 3.86 14.08 -0.50
C ASN A 453 3.58 13.72 -1.96
N MET A 454 2.59 14.36 -2.55
CA MET A 454 2.20 14.16 -3.95
C MET A 454 2.44 15.44 -4.75
N VAL A 455 2.86 15.33 -6.00
CA VAL A 455 2.91 16.48 -6.91
C VAL A 455 1.51 17.11 -7.06
N TYR A 456 1.47 18.40 -7.35
CA TYR A 456 0.24 19.16 -7.59
C TYR A 456 -0.78 19.09 -6.44
N THR A 457 -0.32 18.83 -5.22
CA THR A 457 -1.19 18.53 -4.07
C THR A 457 -0.74 19.26 -2.83
N LEU A 458 -1.70 19.89 -2.13
CA LEU A 458 -1.49 20.47 -0.81
C LEU A 458 -2.13 19.57 0.23
N LEU A 459 -1.35 19.16 1.23
CA LEU A 459 -1.83 18.30 2.32
C LEU A 459 -2.05 19.05 3.65
N SER A 460 -1.66 20.33 3.71
CA SER A 460 -1.85 21.09 4.95
C SER A 460 -3.33 21.33 5.22
N LYS A 461 -3.77 21.09 6.47
CA LYS A 461 -5.17 21.30 6.90
C LYS A 461 -5.66 22.72 6.60
N ARG A 462 -4.77 23.72 6.77
CA ARG A 462 -5.06 25.14 6.48
C ARG A 462 -5.40 25.36 5.00
N ASN A 463 -4.61 24.81 4.08
CA ASN A 463 -4.84 25.01 2.65
C ASN A 463 -6.09 24.27 2.18
N LEU A 464 -6.30 23.04 2.63
CA LEU A 464 -7.50 22.26 2.29
C LEU A 464 -8.78 22.95 2.78
N ARG A 465 -8.78 23.47 4.01
CA ARG A 465 -9.91 24.23 4.55
C ARG A 465 -10.21 25.48 3.71
N TRP A 466 -9.17 26.20 3.26
CA TRP A 466 -9.35 27.38 2.41
C TRP A 466 -10.07 27.05 1.10
N PHE A 467 -9.75 25.93 0.43
CA PHE A 467 -10.44 25.54 -0.80
C PHE A 467 -11.94 25.28 -0.58
N VAL A 468 -12.30 24.69 0.56
CA VAL A 468 -13.71 24.43 0.94
C VAL A 468 -14.42 25.76 1.26
N GLU A 469 -13.85 26.57 2.15
CA GLU A 469 -14.46 27.84 2.60
C GLU A 469 -14.64 28.85 1.46
N ASN A 470 -13.79 28.80 0.43
CA ASN A 470 -13.85 29.70 -0.74
C ASN A 470 -14.62 29.08 -1.92
N GLY A 471 -15.32 27.96 -1.73
CA GLY A 471 -16.15 27.32 -2.76
C GLY A 471 -15.38 26.91 -4.01
N LYS A 472 -14.08 26.63 -3.89
CA LYS A 472 -13.24 26.15 -5.00
C LYS A 472 -13.39 24.64 -5.23
N VAL A 473 -13.96 23.95 -4.23
CA VAL A 473 -14.37 22.55 -4.27
C VAL A 473 -15.76 22.38 -3.67
N ASP A 474 -16.39 21.23 -3.94
CA ASP A 474 -17.76 20.94 -3.51
C ASP A 474 -17.83 20.58 -2.01
N GLY A 475 -16.72 20.11 -1.43
CA GLY A 475 -16.63 19.67 -0.04
C GLY A 475 -15.34 18.91 0.25
N TRP A 476 -15.27 18.25 1.41
CA TRP A 476 -14.11 17.45 1.81
C TRP A 476 -14.00 16.12 1.06
N ASP A 477 -15.09 15.64 0.48
CA ASP A 477 -15.16 14.45 -0.36
C ASP A 477 -15.02 14.76 -1.85
N ASP A 478 -14.68 16.00 -2.23
CA ASP A 478 -14.49 16.38 -3.62
C ASP A 478 -13.46 15.47 -4.32
N PRO A 479 -13.72 14.95 -5.52
CA PRO A 479 -12.80 14.07 -6.24
C PRO A 479 -11.40 14.67 -6.51
N ARG A 480 -11.27 16.00 -6.49
CA ARG A 480 -9.98 16.71 -6.64
C ARG A 480 -9.19 16.75 -5.35
N PHE A 481 -9.80 16.49 -4.20
CA PHE A 481 -9.14 16.51 -2.91
C PHE A 481 -8.29 15.25 -2.67
N PRO A 482 -7.16 15.39 -1.96
CA PRO A 482 -6.33 14.26 -1.55
C PRO A 482 -6.87 13.55 -0.29
N THR A 483 -8.11 13.84 0.12
CA THR A 483 -8.79 13.18 1.24
C THR A 483 -9.08 11.72 0.90
N VAL A 484 -9.23 10.86 1.91
CA VAL A 484 -9.63 9.45 1.69
C VAL A 484 -10.96 9.39 0.94
N GLN A 485 -11.94 10.19 1.35
CA GLN A 485 -13.25 10.23 0.70
C GLN A 485 -13.15 10.74 -0.75
N GLY A 486 -12.37 11.81 -1.00
CA GLY A 486 -12.19 12.37 -2.34
C GLY A 486 -11.55 11.40 -3.32
N ILE A 487 -10.43 10.76 -2.94
CA ILE A 487 -9.75 9.82 -3.85
C ILE A 487 -10.59 8.56 -4.11
N VAL A 488 -11.34 8.07 -3.12
CA VAL A 488 -12.25 6.92 -3.29
C VAL A 488 -13.44 7.29 -4.16
N ARG A 489 -14.05 8.47 -3.96
CA ARG A 489 -15.12 8.99 -4.81
C ARG A 489 -14.66 9.21 -6.25
N ARG A 490 -13.39 9.56 -6.47
CA ARG A 490 -12.77 9.60 -7.81
C ARG A 490 -12.52 8.23 -8.43
N GLY A 491 -12.73 7.14 -7.70
CA GLY A 491 -12.59 5.77 -8.20
C GLY A 491 -11.25 5.09 -7.88
N LEU A 492 -10.48 5.61 -6.92
CA LEU A 492 -9.31 4.91 -6.40
C LEU A 492 -9.73 3.71 -5.55
N LYS A 493 -9.21 2.53 -5.88
CA LYS A 493 -9.34 1.31 -5.08
C LYS A 493 -8.36 1.33 -3.92
N ILE A 494 -8.82 0.90 -2.75
CA ILE A 494 -8.03 0.89 -1.51
C ILE A 494 -6.84 -0.05 -1.66
N GLU A 495 -7.02 -1.17 -2.36
CA GLU A 495 -5.96 -2.13 -2.70
C GLU A 495 -4.84 -1.46 -3.51
N ALA A 496 -5.17 -0.51 -4.39
CA ALA A 496 -4.18 0.26 -5.14
C ALA A 496 -3.39 1.20 -4.23
N LEU A 497 -4.07 1.85 -3.28
CA LEU A 497 -3.45 2.72 -2.29
C LEU A 497 -2.52 1.95 -1.34
N VAL A 498 -2.96 0.77 -0.87
CA VAL A 498 -2.16 -0.14 -0.06
C VAL A 498 -0.89 -0.55 -0.80
N GLN A 499 -1.03 -1.05 -2.04
CA GLN A 499 0.12 -1.44 -2.86
C GLN A 499 1.06 -0.26 -3.08
N PHE A 500 0.52 0.93 -3.40
CA PHE A 500 1.31 2.13 -3.62
C PHE A 500 2.10 2.58 -2.38
N ILE A 501 1.54 2.43 -1.17
CA ILE A 501 2.22 2.76 0.08
C ILE A 501 3.29 1.72 0.41
N LEU A 502 2.99 0.42 0.27
CA LEU A 502 3.93 -0.66 0.56
C LEU A 502 5.13 -0.64 -0.41
N GLU A 503 4.94 -0.29 -1.68
CA GLU A 503 6.03 -0.12 -2.66
C GLU A 503 7.05 0.97 -2.27
N GLN A 504 6.69 1.92 -1.40
CA GLN A 504 7.62 2.94 -0.89
C GLN A 504 8.46 2.41 0.27
N GLY A 505 7.95 1.38 0.95
CA GLY A 505 8.47 0.90 2.23
C GLY A 505 8.45 1.97 3.33
N ALA A 506 9.12 1.65 4.42
CA ALA A 506 9.33 2.55 5.56
C ALA A 506 10.55 3.49 5.37
N SER A 507 10.84 3.88 4.13
CA SER A 507 11.96 4.80 3.88
C SER A 507 11.79 6.09 4.68
N LYS A 508 12.90 6.59 5.26
CA LYS A 508 12.95 7.90 5.90
C LYS A 508 13.11 9.06 4.90
N ASN A 509 13.41 8.74 3.64
CA ASN A 509 13.63 9.75 2.60
C ASN A 509 12.32 10.42 2.18
N LEU A 510 12.32 11.74 2.18
CA LEU A 510 11.18 12.55 1.76
C LEU A 510 11.12 12.58 0.24
N ASN A 511 10.20 11.81 -0.33
CA ASN A 511 10.02 11.70 -1.77
C ASN A 511 8.73 12.41 -2.19
N LEU A 512 8.82 13.20 -3.27
CA LEU A 512 7.66 13.78 -3.93
C LEU A 512 7.15 12.80 -4.96
N MET A 513 5.91 12.32 -4.79
CA MET A 513 5.36 11.22 -5.58
C MET A 513 4.44 11.69 -6.69
N GLU A 514 4.43 10.95 -7.80
CA GLU A 514 3.62 11.23 -8.99
C GLU A 514 2.26 10.51 -8.92
N TRP A 515 1.17 11.22 -9.22
CA TRP A 515 -0.19 10.64 -9.26
C TRP A 515 -0.33 9.54 -10.31
N ASP A 516 0.35 9.68 -11.46
CA ASP A 516 0.31 8.72 -12.56
C ASP A 516 0.70 7.32 -12.12
N LYS A 517 1.64 7.19 -11.16
CA LYS A 517 2.05 5.89 -10.62
C LYS A 517 0.90 5.25 -9.85
N LEU A 518 0.22 5.99 -8.97
CA LEU A 518 -0.91 5.50 -8.19
C LEU A 518 -2.08 5.11 -9.12
N TRP A 519 -2.40 5.93 -10.11
CA TRP A 519 -3.46 5.64 -11.08
C TRP A 519 -3.13 4.46 -12.01
N THR A 520 -1.86 4.27 -12.36
CA THR A 520 -1.40 3.07 -13.09
C THR A 520 -1.62 1.80 -12.27
N ILE A 521 -1.34 1.83 -10.96
CA ILE A 521 -1.61 0.70 -10.06
C ILE A 521 -3.13 0.46 -9.98
N ASN A 522 -3.92 1.53 -9.83
CA ASN A 522 -5.38 1.43 -9.79
C ASN A 522 -5.95 0.79 -11.06
N LYS A 523 -5.49 1.22 -12.23
CA LYS A 523 -5.89 0.65 -13.52
C LYS A 523 -5.59 -0.84 -13.62
N LYS A 524 -4.44 -1.30 -13.13
CA LYS A 524 -4.09 -2.74 -13.14
C LYS A 524 -5.06 -3.59 -12.31
N ILE A 525 -5.71 -3.00 -11.31
CA ILE A 525 -6.73 -3.66 -10.48
C ILE A 525 -8.10 -3.57 -11.14
N VAL A 526 -8.46 -2.41 -11.68
CA VAL A 526 -9.79 -2.15 -12.27
C VAL A 526 -9.94 -2.83 -13.63
N ASP A 527 -8.97 -2.69 -14.53
CA ASP A 527 -9.11 -3.08 -15.93
C ASP A 527 -9.53 -4.54 -16.16
N PRO A 528 -8.95 -5.54 -15.47
CA PRO A 528 -9.27 -6.95 -15.72
C PRO A 528 -10.71 -7.36 -15.40
N VAL A 529 -11.41 -6.61 -14.53
CA VAL A 529 -12.73 -6.97 -13.99
C VAL A 529 -13.83 -5.98 -14.38
N CYS A 530 -13.48 -4.90 -15.07
CA CYS A 530 -14.35 -3.74 -15.27
C CYS A 530 -15.32 -3.93 -16.46
N PRO A 531 -16.65 -3.85 -16.26
CA PRO A 531 -17.64 -3.94 -17.33
C PRO A 531 -17.44 -2.89 -18.43
N ARG A 532 -17.68 -3.29 -19.69
CA ARG A 532 -17.53 -2.44 -20.88
C ARG A 532 -18.87 -1.93 -21.37
N HIS A 533 -18.97 -0.61 -21.48
CA HIS A 533 -20.13 0.13 -21.96
C HIS A 533 -19.73 1.02 -23.12
N THR A 534 -20.72 1.50 -23.85
CA THR A 534 -20.51 2.37 -25.00
C THR A 534 -21.23 3.68 -24.80
N ALA A 535 -20.56 4.77 -25.18
CA ALA A 535 -21.16 6.09 -25.24
C ALA A 535 -20.65 6.84 -26.47
N VAL A 536 -21.43 7.78 -26.98
CA VAL A 536 -21.04 8.75 -28.03
C VAL A 536 -21.32 10.15 -27.52
N ILE A 537 -20.50 11.13 -27.91
CA ILE A 537 -20.68 12.52 -27.45
C ILE A 537 -21.96 13.10 -28.07
N GLU A 538 -22.85 13.69 -27.25
CA GLU A 538 -24.23 14.05 -27.66
C GLU A 538 -24.24 15.08 -28.80
N ASP A 539 -23.39 16.11 -28.71
CA ASP A 539 -23.24 17.17 -29.72
C ASP A 539 -22.24 16.84 -30.83
N LYS A 540 -21.59 15.67 -30.77
CA LYS A 540 -20.54 15.24 -31.72
C LYS A 540 -20.73 13.77 -32.09
N CYS A 541 -21.95 13.42 -32.50
CA CYS A 541 -22.27 12.10 -33.02
C CYS A 541 -22.78 12.18 -34.47
N VAL A 542 -22.44 11.17 -35.26
CA VAL A 542 -22.77 11.05 -36.68
C VAL A 542 -23.64 9.82 -36.87
N LEU A 543 -24.64 9.93 -37.73
CA LEU A 543 -25.47 8.79 -38.10
C LEU A 543 -24.81 8.00 -39.23
N LEU A 544 -24.56 6.71 -39.00
CA LEU A 544 -24.20 5.73 -40.01
C LEU A 544 -25.41 4.85 -40.32
N THR A 545 -25.85 4.83 -41.58
CA THR A 545 -26.94 3.97 -42.06
C THR A 545 -26.38 2.82 -42.88
N LEU A 546 -26.57 1.60 -42.39
CA LEU A 546 -26.25 0.34 -43.04
C LEU A 546 -27.39 -0.03 -43.99
N ARG A 547 -27.17 0.07 -45.31
CA ARG A 547 -28.19 -0.09 -46.35
C ARG A 547 -28.77 -1.51 -46.41
N ASP A 548 -27.95 -2.50 -46.11
CA ASP A 548 -28.27 -3.92 -45.99
C ASP A 548 -28.36 -4.38 -44.51
N GLY A 549 -28.47 -3.42 -43.59
CA GLY A 549 -28.70 -3.68 -42.18
C GLY A 549 -30.08 -4.32 -41.91
N PRO A 550 -30.37 -4.72 -40.67
CA PRO A 550 -31.61 -5.43 -40.35
C PRO A 550 -32.86 -4.57 -40.57
N ASP A 551 -33.87 -5.14 -41.23
CA ASP A 551 -35.16 -4.48 -41.50
C ASP A 551 -35.91 -4.12 -40.22
N ALA A 552 -35.89 -5.03 -39.24
CA ALA A 552 -36.45 -4.84 -37.91
C ALA A 552 -35.35 -4.89 -36.85
N ALA A 553 -35.45 -4.03 -35.83
CA ALA A 553 -34.51 -4.04 -34.72
C ALA A 553 -34.57 -5.38 -33.98
N PHE A 554 -33.41 -5.91 -33.60
CA PHE A 554 -33.32 -7.13 -32.80
C PHE A 554 -32.27 -6.97 -31.68
N VAL A 555 -32.35 -7.82 -30.66
CA VAL A 555 -31.49 -7.75 -29.47
C VAL A 555 -30.63 -9.00 -29.38
N ARG A 556 -29.35 -8.82 -29.05
CA ARG A 556 -28.47 -9.93 -28.63
C ARG A 556 -27.98 -9.68 -27.22
N ILE A 557 -27.83 -10.78 -26.47
CA ILE A 557 -27.15 -10.77 -25.20
C ILE A 557 -25.66 -11.01 -25.45
N ILE A 558 -24.82 -10.12 -24.99
CA ILE A 558 -23.36 -10.20 -25.12
C ILE A 558 -22.69 -9.96 -23.78
N ALA A 559 -21.51 -10.54 -23.56
CA ALA A 559 -20.74 -10.32 -22.35
C ALA A 559 -20.37 -8.84 -22.18
N ARG A 560 -20.45 -8.30 -20.96
CA ARG A 560 -19.92 -6.96 -20.64
C ARG A 560 -18.41 -6.94 -20.61
N HIS A 561 -17.74 -8.07 -20.42
CA HIS A 561 -16.29 -8.17 -20.49
C HIS A 561 -15.87 -9.51 -21.09
N LYS A 562 -15.16 -9.48 -22.22
CA LYS A 562 -14.81 -10.67 -23.01
C LYS A 562 -13.98 -11.73 -22.28
N LYS A 563 -13.25 -11.33 -21.24
CA LYS A 563 -12.33 -12.20 -20.49
C LYS A 563 -12.71 -12.39 -19.03
N TYR A 564 -13.82 -11.78 -18.58
CA TYR A 564 -14.23 -11.82 -17.18
C TYR A 564 -15.74 -11.99 -17.10
N GLU A 565 -16.17 -13.24 -16.91
CA GLU A 565 -17.58 -13.62 -16.84
C GLU A 565 -18.30 -12.93 -15.67
N GLY A 566 -17.58 -12.61 -14.59
CA GLY A 566 -18.12 -11.89 -13.43
C GLY A 566 -18.61 -10.46 -13.73
N ALA A 567 -18.28 -9.89 -14.89
CA ALA A 567 -18.87 -8.62 -15.35
C ALA A 567 -20.33 -8.77 -15.79
N GLY A 568 -20.81 -10.01 -15.99
CA GLY A 568 -22.15 -10.31 -16.47
C GLY A 568 -22.34 -9.95 -17.95
N GLU A 569 -23.61 -9.85 -18.34
CA GLU A 569 -24.03 -9.66 -19.73
C GLU A 569 -24.82 -8.36 -19.91
N LYS A 570 -24.91 -7.90 -21.16
CA LYS A 570 -25.68 -6.73 -21.57
C LYS A 570 -26.54 -7.07 -22.79
N ALA A 571 -27.71 -6.46 -22.85
CA ALA A 571 -28.57 -6.49 -24.02
C ALA A 571 -28.13 -5.38 -24.98
N THR A 572 -27.76 -5.75 -26.21
CA THR A 572 -27.38 -4.82 -27.26
C THR A 572 -28.40 -4.89 -28.39
N THR A 573 -29.02 -3.76 -28.71
CA THR A 573 -29.97 -3.63 -29.82
C THR A 573 -29.22 -3.33 -31.11
N TYR A 574 -29.57 -4.03 -32.18
CA TYR A 574 -28.99 -3.89 -33.52
C TYR A 574 -30.04 -3.27 -34.45
N THR A 575 -29.66 -2.21 -35.15
CA THR A 575 -30.54 -1.41 -36.01
C THR A 575 -29.81 -0.99 -37.28
N LYS A 576 -30.51 -0.81 -38.40
CA LYS A 576 -29.89 -0.30 -39.64
C LYS A 576 -29.22 1.06 -39.49
N SER A 577 -29.68 1.90 -38.57
CA SER A 577 -29.11 3.23 -38.30
C SER A 577 -28.45 3.24 -36.93
N ILE A 578 -27.19 3.64 -36.87
CA ILE A 578 -26.37 3.68 -35.64
C ILE A 578 -25.64 5.02 -35.50
N TRP A 579 -25.42 5.42 -34.26
CA TRP A 579 -24.60 6.58 -33.90
C TRP A 579 -23.15 6.15 -33.69
N ILE A 580 -22.22 6.94 -34.21
CA ILE A 580 -20.79 6.85 -33.92
C ILE A 580 -20.25 8.23 -33.53
N ASP A 581 -19.09 8.30 -32.88
CA ASP A 581 -18.46 9.59 -32.56
C ASP A 581 -17.99 10.32 -33.83
N GLN A 582 -18.09 11.65 -33.83
CA GLN A 582 -17.65 12.53 -34.93
C GLN A 582 -16.17 12.32 -35.26
N ALA A 583 -15.32 12.18 -34.24
CA ALA A 583 -13.88 12.01 -34.42
C ALA A 583 -13.56 10.71 -35.19
N ASP A 584 -14.35 9.65 -34.93
CA ASP A 584 -14.26 8.40 -35.65
C ASP A 584 -14.77 8.56 -37.07
N ALA A 585 -15.94 9.18 -37.25
CA ALA A 585 -16.53 9.45 -38.56
C ALA A 585 -15.56 10.22 -39.48
N GLN A 586 -14.86 11.22 -38.95
CA GLN A 586 -13.89 12.04 -39.69
C GLN A 586 -12.64 11.25 -40.14
N SER A 587 -12.32 10.16 -39.43
CA SER A 587 -11.14 9.33 -39.72
C SER A 587 -11.37 8.30 -40.84
N ILE A 588 -12.63 8.09 -41.24
CA ILE A 588 -13.04 7.09 -42.23
C ILE A 588 -12.88 7.66 -43.65
N SER A 589 -12.36 6.83 -44.55
CA SER A 589 -12.31 7.10 -45.99
C SER A 589 -13.46 6.40 -46.73
N VAL A 590 -13.85 6.95 -47.88
CA VAL A 590 -14.83 6.30 -48.77
C VAL A 590 -14.30 4.94 -49.22
N ASN A 591 -15.16 3.92 -49.18
CA ASN A 591 -14.89 2.51 -49.39
C ASN A 591 -13.92 1.87 -48.38
N GLU A 592 -13.70 2.49 -47.22
CA GLU A 592 -12.90 1.89 -46.15
C GLU A 592 -13.71 0.84 -45.38
N GLU A 593 -13.07 -0.30 -45.13
CA GLU A 593 -13.61 -1.35 -44.26
C GLU A 593 -13.28 -1.05 -42.79
N VAL A 594 -14.32 -1.00 -41.96
CA VAL A 594 -14.23 -0.69 -40.53
C VAL A 594 -14.80 -1.85 -39.71
N THR A 595 -14.28 -2.06 -38.50
CA THR A 595 -14.92 -2.96 -37.53
C THR A 595 -15.93 -2.19 -36.68
N LEU A 596 -17.19 -2.61 -36.69
CA LEU A 596 -18.17 -2.24 -35.68
C LEU A 596 -18.00 -3.20 -34.49
N MET A 597 -17.53 -2.68 -33.35
CA MET A 597 -17.19 -3.50 -32.19
C MET A 597 -18.38 -4.37 -31.74
N ASP A 598 -18.13 -5.67 -31.56
CA ASP A 598 -19.14 -6.69 -31.18
C ASP A 598 -20.32 -6.87 -32.16
N TRP A 599 -20.19 -6.37 -33.39
CA TRP A 599 -21.09 -6.66 -34.51
C TRP A 599 -20.38 -7.40 -35.64
N GLY A 600 -19.29 -6.84 -36.17
CA GLY A 600 -18.61 -7.35 -37.36
C GLY A 600 -18.01 -6.22 -38.20
N ASN A 601 -17.63 -6.50 -39.44
CA ASN A 601 -17.10 -5.47 -40.34
C ASN A 601 -18.23 -4.82 -41.15
N ALA A 602 -17.98 -3.59 -41.59
CA ALA A 602 -18.82 -2.85 -42.52
C ALA A 602 -17.93 -2.05 -43.49
N ILE A 603 -18.41 -1.80 -44.71
CA ILE A 603 -17.74 -0.96 -45.70
C ILE A 603 -18.52 0.35 -45.81
N VAL A 604 -17.86 1.46 -45.53
CA VAL A 604 -18.48 2.80 -45.63
C VAL A 604 -18.38 3.26 -47.08
N GLN A 605 -19.50 3.27 -47.80
CA GLN A 605 -19.56 3.54 -49.23
C GLN A 605 -19.73 5.02 -49.57
N GLU A 606 -20.29 5.81 -48.64
CA GLU A 606 -20.60 7.20 -48.87
C GLU A 606 -20.44 8.02 -47.58
N ILE A 607 -19.87 9.22 -47.72
CA ILE A 607 -19.63 10.18 -46.64
C ILE A 607 -20.20 11.52 -47.06
N VAL A 608 -21.22 11.99 -46.36
CA VAL A 608 -21.81 13.31 -46.57
C VAL A 608 -21.18 14.29 -45.58
N LYS A 609 -20.62 15.39 -46.09
CA LYS A 609 -20.00 16.45 -45.29
C LYS A 609 -20.74 17.77 -45.49
N ASP A 610 -20.79 18.58 -44.45
CA ASP A 610 -21.22 19.98 -44.55
C ASP A 610 -20.10 20.86 -45.14
N ASP A 611 -20.41 22.14 -45.41
CA ASP A 611 -19.53 23.10 -46.08
C ASP A 611 -18.19 23.35 -45.35
N ASP A 612 -18.17 23.10 -44.04
CA ASP A 612 -16.99 23.24 -43.17
C ASP A 612 -16.10 21.97 -43.13
N GLY A 613 -16.50 20.91 -43.84
CA GLY A 613 -15.81 19.62 -43.87
C GLY A 613 -16.16 18.68 -42.71
N THR A 614 -17.12 19.04 -41.85
CA THR A 614 -17.67 18.18 -40.79
C THR A 614 -18.52 17.07 -41.41
N VAL A 615 -18.27 15.81 -41.04
CA VAL A 615 -19.12 14.68 -41.49
C VAL A 615 -20.50 14.80 -40.85
N LYS A 616 -21.55 14.79 -41.68
CA LYS A 616 -22.95 14.88 -41.28
C LYS A 616 -23.62 13.51 -41.21
N GLU A 617 -23.43 12.69 -42.25
CA GLU A 617 -24.02 11.37 -42.37
C GLU A 617 -23.08 10.41 -43.12
N LEU A 618 -23.19 9.13 -42.80
CA LEU A 618 -22.46 8.05 -43.45
C LEU A 618 -23.44 6.99 -43.96
N PHE A 619 -23.12 6.39 -45.11
CA PHE A 619 -23.82 5.20 -45.60
C PHE A 619 -22.83 4.09 -45.86
N GLY A 620 -23.21 2.87 -45.46
CA GLY A 620 -22.37 1.70 -45.66
C GLY A 620 -23.18 0.43 -45.82
N VAL A 621 -22.46 -0.67 -45.97
CA VAL A 621 -23.02 -2.03 -46.02
C VAL A 621 -22.27 -2.93 -45.06
N LEU A 622 -22.94 -3.94 -44.51
CA LEU A 622 -22.32 -4.96 -43.67
C LEU A 622 -21.41 -5.86 -44.52
N HIS A 623 -20.31 -6.32 -43.93
CA HIS A 623 -19.37 -7.26 -44.53
C HIS A 623 -18.97 -8.29 -43.46
N LEU A 624 -19.92 -9.13 -43.04
CA LEU A 624 -19.77 -9.99 -41.87
C LEU A 624 -18.80 -11.16 -42.08
N GLU A 625 -18.56 -11.52 -43.34
CA GLU A 625 -17.51 -12.44 -43.78
C GLU A 625 -16.09 -11.84 -43.69
N GLY A 626 -15.99 -10.52 -43.48
CA GLY A 626 -14.74 -9.80 -43.27
C GLY A 626 -14.02 -10.17 -41.97
N SER A 627 -12.76 -9.77 -41.86
CA SER A 627 -11.93 -10.07 -40.69
C SER A 627 -11.72 -8.85 -39.81
N VAL A 628 -12.19 -8.92 -38.56
CA VAL A 628 -11.95 -7.87 -37.54
C VAL A 628 -10.46 -7.66 -37.18
N LYS A 629 -9.59 -8.55 -37.67
CA LYS A 629 -8.12 -8.48 -37.47
C LYS A 629 -7.43 -7.63 -38.53
N THR A 630 -8.03 -7.43 -39.70
CA THR A 630 -7.40 -6.75 -40.85
C THR A 630 -7.74 -5.27 -40.92
N THR A 631 -8.87 -4.84 -40.35
CA THR A 631 -9.29 -3.44 -40.34
C THR A 631 -8.48 -2.58 -39.38
N LYS A 632 -8.12 -1.38 -39.80
CA LYS A 632 -7.42 -0.38 -38.96
C LYS A 632 -8.36 0.30 -37.96
N LEU A 633 -9.54 0.71 -38.43
CA LEU A 633 -10.51 1.45 -37.63
C LEU A 633 -11.48 0.48 -36.92
N LYS A 634 -11.63 0.65 -35.61
CA LYS A 634 -12.52 -0.15 -34.75
C LYS A 634 -13.45 0.77 -33.98
N LEU A 635 -14.70 0.83 -34.40
CA LEU A 635 -15.66 1.85 -33.99
C LEU A 635 -16.55 1.33 -32.87
N THR A 636 -16.72 2.16 -31.84
CA THR A 636 -17.83 2.04 -30.90
C THR A 636 -19.08 2.65 -31.52
N TRP A 637 -20.23 2.05 -31.28
CA TRP A 637 -21.49 2.48 -31.87
C TRP A 637 -22.65 2.31 -30.90
N LEU A 638 -23.70 3.12 -31.08
CA LEU A 638 -24.98 2.97 -30.39
C LEU A 638 -26.12 2.85 -31.40
N PRO A 639 -27.14 2.02 -31.14
CA PRO A 639 -28.32 1.98 -31.99
C PRO A 639 -29.09 3.31 -31.94
N LYS A 640 -29.67 3.74 -33.07
CA LYS A 640 -30.57 4.89 -33.10
C LYS A 640 -31.94 4.50 -32.54
N ILE A 641 -32.10 4.63 -31.22
CA ILE A 641 -33.31 4.27 -30.48
C ILE A 641 -33.62 5.30 -29.38
N ASN A 642 -34.81 5.24 -28.77
CA ASN A 642 -35.24 6.19 -27.76
C ASN A 642 -34.77 5.81 -26.33
N GLU A 643 -34.30 4.58 -26.14
CA GLU A 643 -33.93 4.02 -24.85
C GLU A 643 -32.49 4.36 -24.42
N LEU A 644 -31.74 5.13 -25.22
CA LEU A 644 -30.39 5.60 -24.88
C LEU A 644 -30.42 6.45 -23.60
N VAL A 645 -29.34 6.41 -22.84
CA VAL A 645 -29.24 7.08 -21.53
C VAL A 645 -28.40 8.34 -21.66
N LYS A 646 -28.90 9.47 -21.16
CA LYS A 646 -28.09 10.69 -21.05
C LYS A 646 -27.02 10.52 -19.97
N VAL A 647 -25.78 10.86 -20.31
CA VAL A 647 -24.61 10.72 -19.44
C VAL A 647 -23.87 12.06 -19.40
N SER A 648 -23.51 12.53 -18.20
CA SER A 648 -22.53 13.60 -18.00
C SER A 648 -21.20 12.97 -17.62
N MET A 649 -20.23 13.03 -18.52
CA MET A 649 -18.87 12.59 -18.28
C MET A 649 -18.09 13.74 -17.64
N VAL A 650 -17.65 13.56 -16.39
CA VAL A 650 -16.96 14.58 -15.59
C VAL A 650 -15.49 14.22 -15.48
N GLU A 651 -14.65 15.08 -16.02
CA GLU A 651 -13.20 14.95 -15.99
C GLU A 651 -12.60 16.01 -15.05
N TYR A 652 -11.73 15.58 -14.13
CA TYR A 652 -11.08 16.45 -13.17
C TYR A 652 -9.59 16.62 -13.46
N ASP A 653 -9.09 17.82 -13.19
CA ASP A 653 -7.68 18.19 -13.22
C ASP A 653 -7.19 18.62 -11.81
N HIS A 654 -5.89 18.86 -11.66
CA HIS A 654 -5.26 19.26 -10.40
C HIS A 654 -5.70 20.66 -9.95
N LEU A 655 -5.83 20.87 -8.63
CA LEU A 655 -6.24 22.17 -8.05
C LEU A 655 -5.19 23.27 -8.20
N ILE A 656 -3.93 22.89 -8.39
CA ILE A 656 -2.81 23.80 -8.64
C ILE A 656 -2.05 23.36 -9.89
N THR A 657 -1.45 24.32 -10.59
CA THR A 657 -0.74 24.10 -11.85
C THR A 657 0.73 23.71 -11.65
N LYS A 658 1.26 23.85 -10.44
CA LYS A 658 2.68 23.61 -10.11
C LYS A 658 2.88 22.29 -9.36
N LYS A 659 3.92 21.53 -9.74
CA LYS A 659 4.24 20.23 -9.12
C LYS A 659 4.52 20.34 -7.61
N LYS A 660 5.22 21.38 -7.19
CA LYS A 660 5.62 21.63 -5.82
C LYS A 660 5.65 23.14 -5.59
N LEU A 661 5.14 23.60 -4.46
CA LEU A 661 5.31 24.99 -4.01
C LEU A 661 6.68 25.15 -3.34
N GLU A 662 7.29 26.32 -3.55
CA GLU A 662 8.46 26.75 -2.79
C GLU A 662 8.02 27.47 -1.50
N GLU A 663 8.92 27.59 -0.52
CA GLU A 663 8.57 28.03 0.84
C GLU A 663 7.99 29.47 0.91
N ASP A 664 8.40 30.34 -0.01
CA ASP A 664 7.97 31.75 -0.07
C ASP A 664 6.84 32.00 -1.09
N GLU A 665 6.32 30.96 -1.73
CA GLU A 665 5.31 31.07 -2.79
C GLU A 665 3.90 30.87 -2.22
N SER A 666 2.98 31.79 -2.52
CA SER A 666 1.57 31.61 -2.18
C SER A 666 0.94 30.61 -3.13
N PHE A 667 0.26 29.59 -2.58
CA PHE A 667 -0.49 28.64 -3.41
C PHE A 667 -1.63 29.31 -4.22
N MET A 668 -2.05 30.50 -3.81
CA MET A 668 -3.10 31.27 -4.49
C MET A 668 -2.65 31.71 -5.89
N ASP A 669 -1.34 31.88 -6.10
CA ASP A 669 -0.77 32.36 -7.36
C ASP A 669 -0.71 31.26 -8.43
N VAL A 670 -0.83 29.99 -8.02
CA VAL A 670 -0.73 28.81 -8.90
C VAL A 670 -2.01 27.99 -8.95
N LEU A 671 -3.15 28.59 -8.58
CA LEU A 671 -4.45 27.93 -8.69
C LEU A 671 -4.75 27.58 -10.16
N ASN A 672 -5.28 26.39 -10.38
CA ASN A 672 -5.73 26.00 -11.71
C ASN A 672 -7.12 26.61 -12.00
N PRO A 673 -7.27 27.44 -13.05
CA PRO A 673 -8.55 28.07 -13.37
C PRO A 673 -9.60 27.08 -13.91
N CYS A 674 -9.18 25.93 -14.44
CA CYS A 674 -10.07 24.94 -15.03
C CYS A 674 -9.75 23.54 -14.49
N THR A 675 -10.47 23.13 -13.45
CA THR A 675 -10.23 21.86 -12.74
C THR A 675 -11.29 20.81 -12.97
N LYS A 676 -12.36 21.15 -13.70
CA LYS A 676 -13.51 20.30 -13.96
C LYS A 676 -14.02 20.57 -15.37
N LYS A 677 -14.17 19.52 -16.16
CA LYS A 677 -14.78 19.56 -17.49
C LYS A 677 -15.91 18.53 -17.53
N GLU A 678 -17.10 18.98 -17.91
CA GLU A 678 -18.24 18.10 -18.14
C GLU A 678 -18.47 17.95 -19.65
N THR A 679 -18.79 16.74 -20.10
CA THR A 679 -19.10 16.44 -21.51
C THR A 679 -20.36 15.61 -21.56
N ALA A 680 -21.37 16.12 -22.27
CA ALA A 680 -22.63 15.42 -22.47
C ALA A 680 -22.46 14.30 -23.50
N ALA A 681 -23.01 13.13 -23.17
CA ALA A 681 -22.93 11.94 -24.00
C ALA A 681 -24.25 11.16 -23.97
N LEU A 682 -24.48 10.39 -25.02
CA LEU A 682 -25.49 9.34 -25.06
C LEU A 682 -24.80 8.01 -24.78
N GLY A 683 -25.30 7.28 -23.81
CA GLY A 683 -24.80 5.98 -23.38
C GLY A 683 -25.76 4.84 -23.74
N ASP A 684 -25.23 3.61 -23.82
CA ASP A 684 -26.04 2.42 -24.06
C ASP A 684 -27.11 2.23 -22.97
N SER A 685 -28.23 1.58 -23.32
CA SER A 685 -29.38 1.44 -22.41
C SER A 685 -29.08 0.70 -21.11
N ASN A 686 -28.03 -0.12 -21.06
CA ASN A 686 -27.65 -0.88 -19.87
C ASN A 686 -27.05 0.00 -18.77
N ILE A 687 -26.56 1.21 -19.11
CA ILE A 687 -26.07 2.21 -18.14
C ILE A 687 -27.17 2.61 -17.14
N ARG A 688 -28.46 2.44 -17.51
CA ARG A 688 -29.61 2.65 -16.63
C ARG A 688 -29.54 1.81 -15.34
N ASN A 689 -28.86 0.67 -15.40
CA ASN A 689 -28.76 -0.28 -14.28
C ASN A 689 -27.51 -0.07 -13.41
N LEU A 690 -26.67 0.92 -13.71
CA LEU A 690 -25.51 1.24 -12.89
C LEU A 690 -25.93 1.73 -11.51
N LYS A 691 -25.21 1.27 -10.49
CA LYS A 691 -25.36 1.76 -9.12
C LYS A 691 -24.28 2.78 -8.79
N HIS A 692 -24.57 3.62 -7.79
CA HIS A 692 -23.59 4.54 -7.24
C HIS A 692 -22.32 3.78 -6.80
N GLY A 693 -21.15 4.29 -7.18
CA GLY A 693 -19.84 3.69 -6.89
C GLY A 693 -19.42 2.56 -7.83
N GLU A 694 -20.28 2.10 -8.75
CA GLU A 694 -19.88 1.11 -9.75
C GLU A 694 -18.90 1.70 -10.76
N ILE A 695 -17.85 0.93 -11.06
CA ILE A 695 -16.82 1.31 -12.02
C ILE A 695 -17.09 0.60 -13.34
N LEU A 696 -16.98 1.36 -14.44
CA LEU A 696 -17.09 0.87 -15.80
C LEU A 696 -15.99 1.45 -16.69
N GLN A 697 -15.82 0.86 -17.87
CA GLN A 697 -15.07 1.47 -18.95
C GLN A 697 -16.05 1.84 -20.06
N LEU A 698 -16.04 3.12 -20.43
CA LEU A 698 -16.58 3.55 -21.71
C LEU A 698 -15.53 3.23 -22.77
N GLU A 699 -15.81 2.25 -23.63
CA GLU A 699 -14.86 1.78 -24.62
C GLU A 699 -14.33 2.94 -25.46
N ARG A 700 -13.01 2.99 -25.63
CA ARG A 700 -12.28 4.07 -26.31
C ARG A 700 -12.35 5.47 -25.68
N LYS A 701 -13.07 5.66 -24.57
CA LYS A 701 -13.11 6.94 -23.83
C LYS A 701 -12.34 6.92 -22.51
N GLY A 702 -12.43 5.84 -21.74
CA GLY A 702 -11.71 5.72 -20.47
C GLY A 702 -12.46 4.94 -19.40
N TYR A 703 -11.94 4.98 -18.17
CA TYR A 703 -12.55 4.37 -17.00
C TYR A 703 -13.34 5.41 -16.22
N TYR A 704 -14.49 5.03 -15.69
CA TYR A 704 -15.40 5.92 -15.00
C TYR A 704 -15.98 5.25 -13.76
N ILE A 705 -16.28 6.04 -12.73
CA ILE A 705 -17.09 5.64 -11.58
C ILE A 705 -18.44 6.36 -11.64
N CYS A 706 -19.53 5.64 -11.34
CA CYS A 706 -20.86 6.21 -11.30
C CYS A 706 -21.07 7.04 -10.02
N ASP A 707 -21.08 8.36 -10.15
CA ASP A 707 -21.30 9.29 -9.03
C ASP A 707 -22.79 9.58 -8.81
N ALA A 708 -23.58 9.65 -9.89
CA ALA A 708 -25.03 9.74 -9.80
C ALA A 708 -25.67 8.71 -10.75
N PRO A 709 -26.37 7.68 -10.22
CA PRO A 709 -27.01 6.66 -11.04
C PRO A 709 -28.25 7.21 -11.74
N PHE A 710 -28.83 6.41 -12.64
CA PHE A 710 -30.04 6.79 -13.36
C PHE A 710 -31.23 6.95 -12.41
N VAL A 711 -31.89 8.11 -12.48
CA VAL A 711 -33.13 8.38 -11.73
C VAL A 711 -34.32 8.53 -12.68
N ARG A 712 -34.15 9.35 -13.73
CA ARG A 712 -35.19 9.63 -14.74
C ARG A 712 -34.56 10.24 -16.00
N PRO A 713 -35.21 10.18 -17.18
CA PRO A 713 -34.63 10.65 -18.44
C PRO A 713 -34.16 12.12 -18.45
N SER A 714 -34.78 12.99 -17.65
CA SER A 714 -34.41 14.41 -17.55
C SER A 714 -33.17 14.69 -16.71
N LYS A 715 -32.64 13.70 -15.98
CA LYS A 715 -31.40 13.82 -15.21
C LYS A 715 -30.36 12.85 -15.78
N PRO A 716 -29.20 13.33 -16.24
CA PRO A 716 -28.17 12.44 -16.75
C PRO A 716 -27.56 11.59 -15.63
N VAL A 717 -27.07 10.41 -15.99
CA VAL A 717 -26.14 9.65 -15.15
C VAL A 717 -24.82 10.42 -15.10
N VAL A 718 -24.26 10.63 -13.91
CA VAL A 718 -22.98 11.33 -13.74
C VAL A 718 -21.87 10.32 -13.57
N LEU A 719 -20.89 10.37 -14.46
CA LEU A 719 -19.73 9.48 -14.49
C LEU A 719 -18.45 10.29 -14.27
N ILE A 720 -17.72 10.03 -13.20
CA ILE A 720 -16.44 10.68 -12.92
C ILE A 720 -15.31 9.88 -13.58
N GLY A 721 -14.49 10.56 -14.37
CA GLY A 721 -13.32 9.99 -15.03
C GLY A 721 -12.25 9.55 -14.03
N ILE A 722 -11.88 8.27 -14.11
CA ILE A 722 -10.79 7.67 -13.34
C ILE A 722 -9.52 7.78 -14.19
N PRO A 723 -8.46 8.46 -13.71
CA PRO A 723 -7.22 8.55 -14.46
C PRO A 723 -6.59 7.17 -14.68
N ASP A 724 -5.94 6.98 -15.83
CA ASP A 724 -5.44 5.68 -16.27
C ASP A 724 -3.90 5.57 -16.20
N GLY A 725 -3.26 6.61 -15.63
CA GLY A 725 -1.81 6.69 -15.41
C GLY A 725 -0.99 7.16 -16.62
N ARG A 726 -1.63 7.48 -17.74
CA ARG A 726 -0.98 8.22 -18.83
C ARG A 726 -1.14 9.71 -18.53
N GLY A 727 -0.04 10.40 -18.28
CA GLY A 727 -0.04 11.85 -18.06
C GLY A 727 -0.86 12.55 -19.15
N ARG A 728 -1.72 13.47 -18.73
CA ARG A 728 -2.53 14.29 -19.65
C ARG A 728 -1.74 15.47 -20.19
#